data_AF-A0A1M5WN41-F1
#
_entry.id   AF-A0A1M5WN41-F1
#
_cell.length_a   1.000
_cell.length_b   1.000
_cell.length_c   1.000
_cell.angle_alpha   90.00
_cell.angle_beta   90.00
_cell.angle_gamma   90.00
#
_symmetry.space_group_name_H-M   'P 1'
#
loop_
_entity.id
_entity.type
_entity.pdbx_description
1 polymer ?
#
loop_
_entity_poly.entity_id
_entity_poly.type
_entity_poly.pdbx_seq_one_letter_code
_entity_poly.pdbx_strand_id
1 'polypeptide(L)'
;MFKRLLSVVLAICLVLGMSTITLGASQFKPCTMVNGTIISLEDEAYLSEEGLIMCPLREIAEKMEYLVTWNGKDRSITLAKDSESIKLIIGESKISVNEESMDINSSPIIKEGKTYVPVELFSKALKLVIGWDNKQQVLKINQPKENKEDFFIMSKDEKIQNELDTYMKAFQKHHNFHGSVLVAKDGKVLLNKGYGFANFEQNTLNKSQTKFAIGSITKQFTAMAIMQLNEKGLIDVEDTVSKYLPDFPNGDLITLHNLLTHTSGLKNYTEIKEFLTLKPENRDPMTVIDLIKNMSLEFEPGSEFRYSNTNYTLLGIIIEKVTNMSFEDYLQKNIFAPLNMSNTGICYGENNELYDATPYSGYLEVVPVDDELVLTQAYGAGNIYSTAEDLYRWDRALKTEQLVKKETLDKIFAEHVAISDGVSYGYGWMITDNGKQIMHGGNTFGFTSNIARYIDEDLTIIILTNNGYFDVSSLTESLANIVFKKDYKIPEAKKEIKIDNLELYDNYVGKYEFLNGAYIDIIKKDNKLFAQVTGQDAFEIFPESNNKFFAKVIDASIEFKTNDRGEVTELIFEQIGMEFICKRVEDIEEQIEVTVDPKIYEEYVGEYKLIPGVIIIITTEDNHIYAQLTGQDAFEIFPMSESEYFYKVVDAKITFERDENGNVTNLVLHQNGQDMPATKIK
;
A
#
# COMPACT_ATOMS: atom_id res chain seq x y z
N MET A 1 -10.01 -20.95 -9.35
CA MET A 1 -9.89 -22.41 -9.07
C MET A 1 -9.07 -23.17 -10.15
N PHE A 2 -7.95 -22.61 -10.62
CA PHE A 2 -7.01 -23.28 -11.54
C PHE A 2 -5.60 -22.81 -11.21
N LYS A 3 -5.01 -23.36 -10.13
CA LYS A 3 -3.57 -23.33 -9.77
C LYS A 3 -3.32 -24.08 -8.44
N ARG A 4 -3.98 -25.24 -8.26
CA ARG A 4 -3.71 -26.21 -7.18
C ARG A 4 -3.29 -27.59 -7.71
N LEU A 5 -2.80 -27.67 -8.95
CA LEU A 5 -2.42 -28.92 -9.59
C LEU A 5 -0.94 -29.00 -10.01
N LEU A 6 -0.05 -28.31 -9.28
CA LEU A 6 1.41 -28.53 -9.42
C LEU A 6 2.06 -29.08 -8.14
N SER A 7 1.29 -29.27 -7.07
CA SER A 7 1.78 -29.74 -5.77
C SER A 7 1.59 -31.25 -5.55
N VAL A 8 0.95 -31.96 -6.48
CA VAL A 8 0.62 -33.39 -6.34
C VAL A 8 1.56 -34.30 -7.15
N VAL A 9 2.30 -33.76 -8.12
CA VAL A 9 3.25 -34.57 -8.92
C VAL A 9 4.62 -34.71 -8.23
N LEU A 10 5.01 -33.80 -7.35
CA LEU A 10 6.27 -33.90 -6.60
C LEU A 10 6.22 -34.85 -5.37
N ALA A 11 5.03 -35.22 -4.91
CA ALA A 11 4.87 -36.14 -3.78
C ALA A 11 4.80 -37.63 -4.18
N ILE A 12 4.60 -37.94 -5.48
CA ILE A 12 4.46 -39.32 -5.96
C ILE A 12 5.80 -39.91 -6.46
N CYS A 13 6.78 -39.08 -6.83
CA CYS A 13 8.11 -39.54 -7.25
C CYS A 13 9.04 -39.93 -6.09
N LEU A 14 8.70 -39.60 -4.84
CA LEU A 14 9.49 -39.97 -3.65
C LEU A 14 9.14 -41.36 -3.08
N VAL A 15 8.12 -42.05 -3.62
CA VAL A 15 7.67 -43.37 -3.14
C VAL A 15 8.00 -44.51 -4.12
N LEU A 16 8.31 -44.22 -5.38
CA LEU A 16 8.71 -45.23 -6.35
C LEU A 16 10.12 -44.91 -6.83
N GLY A 17 11.12 -45.62 -6.27
CA GLY A 17 12.53 -45.50 -6.62
C GLY A 17 12.81 -45.81 -8.09
N MET A 18 12.49 -44.86 -8.97
CA MET A 18 12.80 -44.89 -10.39
C MET A 18 13.97 -43.96 -10.65
N SER A 19 14.98 -44.53 -11.32
CA SER A 19 16.19 -43.90 -11.81
C SER A 19 15.95 -42.52 -12.43
N THR A 20 16.77 -41.57 -12.00
CA THR A 20 16.89 -40.20 -12.50
C THR A 20 16.85 -40.13 -14.02
N ILE A 21 15.84 -39.44 -14.55
CA ILE A 21 15.91 -38.84 -15.88
C ILE A 21 16.73 -37.57 -15.71
N THR A 22 17.95 -37.55 -16.25
CA THR A 22 18.76 -36.36 -16.41
C THR A 22 18.07 -35.41 -17.39
N LEU A 23 17.20 -34.53 -16.88
CA LEU A 23 16.83 -33.29 -17.54
C LEU A 23 18.09 -32.42 -17.55
N GLY A 24 18.64 -32.17 -18.74
CA GLY A 24 19.82 -31.35 -18.93
C GLY A 24 19.60 -29.97 -18.31
N ALA A 25 20.44 -29.62 -17.32
CA ALA A 25 20.49 -28.28 -16.77
C ALA A 25 20.79 -27.29 -17.90
N SER A 26 19.93 -26.29 -18.10
CA SER A 26 20.31 -25.10 -18.86
C SER A 26 21.57 -24.53 -18.22
N GLN A 27 22.63 -24.37 -19.01
CA GLN A 27 23.93 -23.93 -18.54
C GLN A 27 23.79 -22.49 -18.00
N PHE A 28 23.78 -22.32 -16.68
CA PHE A 28 23.73 -21.01 -16.03
C PHE A 28 25.05 -20.26 -16.33
N LYS A 29 24.96 -19.23 -17.19
CA LYS A 29 26.07 -18.41 -17.66
C LYS A 29 25.68 -16.93 -17.65
N PRO A 30 25.55 -16.32 -16.46
CA PRO A 30 25.15 -14.92 -16.33
C PRO A 30 26.17 -13.97 -16.95
N CYS A 31 25.70 -13.01 -17.75
CA CYS A 31 26.52 -11.88 -18.18
C CYS A 31 26.63 -10.86 -17.03
N THR A 32 27.81 -10.30 -16.77
CA THR A 32 27.99 -9.31 -15.69
C THR A 32 28.20 -7.92 -16.27
N MET A 33 27.38 -6.96 -15.85
CA MET A 33 27.55 -5.54 -16.14
C MET A 33 28.04 -4.79 -14.92
N VAL A 34 29.08 -3.98 -15.11
CA VAL A 34 29.58 -3.05 -14.09
C VAL A 34 29.48 -1.62 -14.59
N ASN A 35 28.79 -0.77 -13.82
CA ASN A 35 28.52 0.63 -14.17
C ASN A 35 27.98 0.78 -15.60
N GLY A 36 27.00 -0.05 -15.97
CA GLY A 36 26.38 -0.05 -17.30
C GLY A 36 27.26 -0.58 -18.44
N THR A 37 28.46 -1.07 -18.15
CA THR A 37 29.36 -1.66 -19.15
C THR A 37 29.38 -3.18 -18.98
N ILE A 38 29.09 -3.94 -20.05
CA ILE A 38 29.33 -5.38 -20.07
C ILE A 38 30.83 -5.62 -19.90
N ILE A 39 31.22 -6.30 -18.82
CA ILE A 39 32.60 -6.76 -18.70
C ILE A 39 32.68 -8.10 -19.42
N SER A 40 33.57 -8.21 -20.40
CA SER A 40 33.98 -9.51 -20.93
C SER A 40 34.81 -10.22 -19.86
N LEU A 41 34.14 -10.97 -18.99
CA LEU A 41 34.80 -11.90 -18.09
C LEU A 41 35.09 -13.16 -18.92
N GLU A 42 36.37 -13.47 -19.15
CA GLU A 42 36.74 -14.74 -19.81
C GLU A 42 36.25 -15.96 -18.99
N ASP A 43 35.92 -15.76 -17.69
CA ASP A 43 35.27 -16.73 -16.79
C ASP A 43 34.08 -16.07 -16.04
N GLU A 44 32.87 -16.56 -16.30
CA GLU A 44 31.59 -15.98 -15.86
C GLU A 44 31.32 -16.16 -14.36
N ALA A 45 30.37 -15.39 -13.82
CA ALA A 45 29.79 -15.73 -12.52
C ALA A 45 29.10 -17.09 -12.60
N TYR A 46 29.16 -17.89 -11.54
CA TYR A 46 28.60 -19.24 -11.54
C TYR A 46 27.83 -19.52 -10.25
N LEU A 47 26.95 -20.53 -10.29
CA LEU A 47 26.21 -20.98 -9.12
C LEU A 47 27.02 -22.04 -8.37
N SER A 48 27.34 -21.81 -7.09
CA SER A 48 28.00 -22.81 -6.25
C SER A 48 27.07 -24.00 -5.97
N GLU A 49 27.63 -25.09 -5.44
CA GLU A 49 26.84 -26.26 -4.99
C GLU A 49 25.82 -25.89 -3.90
N GLU A 50 26.07 -24.80 -3.18
CA GLU A 50 25.21 -24.23 -2.14
C GLU A 50 24.19 -23.24 -2.69
N GLY A 51 24.12 -23.05 -4.02
CA GLY A 51 23.17 -22.13 -4.66
C GLY A 51 23.58 -20.65 -4.62
N LEU A 52 24.84 -20.33 -4.34
CA LEU A 52 25.32 -18.95 -4.27
C LEU A 52 25.91 -18.49 -5.61
N ILE A 53 25.60 -17.26 -6.02
CA ILE A 53 26.26 -16.63 -7.19
C ILE A 53 27.67 -16.21 -6.79
N MET A 54 28.66 -16.88 -7.36
CA MET A 54 30.08 -16.64 -7.15
C MET A 54 30.63 -15.80 -8.30
N CYS A 55 31.27 -14.68 -7.99
CA CYS A 55 31.79 -13.75 -8.99
C CYS A 55 33.30 -13.54 -8.84
N PRO A 56 34.02 -13.25 -9.93
CA PRO A 56 35.46 -12.98 -9.90
C PRO A 56 35.75 -11.64 -9.20
N LEU A 57 36.48 -11.70 -8.08
CA LEU A 57 36.68 -10.55 -7.19
C LEU A 57 37.48 -9.43 -7.85
N ARG A 58 38.64 -9.77 -8.44
CA ARG A 58 39.62 -8.80 -8.91
C ARG A 58 39.05 -7.92 -10.02
N GLU A 59 38.44 -8.54 -11.02
CA GLU A 59 37.91 -7.89 -12.21
C GLU A 59 36.81 -6.89 -11.87
N ILE A 60 35.90 -7.27 -10.97
CA ILE A 60 34.83 -6.38 -10.50
C ILE A 60 35.42 -5.27 -9.62
N ALA A 61 36.28 -5.60 -8.66
CA ALA A 61 36.86 -4.61 -7.74
C ALA A 61 37.73 -3.57 -8.47
N GLU A 62 38.59 -3.98 -9.41
CA GLU A 62 39.42 -3.09 -10.21
C GLU A 62 38.57 -2.20 -11.13
N LYS A 63 37.46 -2.71 -11.69
CA LYS A 63 36.50 -1.89 -12.43
C LYS A 63 35.76 -0.87 -11.56
N MET A 64 35.66 -1.14 -10.26
CA MET A 64 35.17 -0.20 -9.25
C MET A 64 36.29 0.69 -8.67
N GLU A 65 37.48 0.65 -9.28
CA GLU A 65 38.67 1.45 -8.93
C GLU A 65 39.30 1.07 -7.59
N TYR A 66 39.04 -0.12 -7.07
CA TYR A 66 39.78 -0.65 -5.92
C TYR A 66 41.13 -1.20 -6.37
N LEU A 67 42.17 -0.89 -5.59
CA LEU A 67 43.46 -1.54 -5.70
C LEU A 67 43.38 -2.93 -5.04
N VAL A 68 43.65 -3.99 -5.82
CA VAL A 68 43.56 -5.38 -5.35
C VAL A 68 44.96 -5.97 -5.16
N THR A 69 45.35 -6.21 -3.90
CA THR A 69 46.66 -6.77 -3.54
C THR A 69 46.51 -8.19 -2.99
N TRP A 70 47.44 -9.08 -3.36
CA TRP A 70 47.50 -10.47 -2.89
C TRP A 70 48.72 -10.67 -1.99
N ASN A 71 48.52 -11.29 -0.83
CA ASN A 71 49.58 -11.73 0.07
C ASN A 71 49.61 -13.26 0.15
N GLY A 72 50.59 -13.86 -0.51
CA GLY A 72 50.75 -15.32 -0.52
C GLY A 72 51.15 -15.94 0.82
N LYS A 73 51.61 -15.16 1.81
CA LYS A 73 52.05 -15.70 3.11
C LYS A 73 50.88 -16.07 4.02
N ASP A 74 49.89 -15.18 4.10
CA ASP A 74 48.67 -15.38 4.91
C ASP A 74 47.44 -15.68 4.05
N ARG A 75 47.63 -15.88 2.74
CA ARG A 75 46.58 -16.12 1.75
C ARG A 75 45.48 -15.05 1.80
N SER A 76 45.87 -13.81 2.06
CA SER A 76 44.93 -12.69 2.14
C SER A 76 44.91 -11.84 0.88
N ILE A 77 43.75 -11.25 0.61
CA ILE A 77 43.54 -10.24 -0.42
C ILE A 77 43.12 -8.96 0.30
N THR A 78 43.70 -7.84 -0.12
CA THR A 78 43.30 -6.52 0.36
C THR A 78 42.81 -5.68 -0.81
N LEU A 79 41.59 -5.17 -0.67
CA LEU A 79 40.96 -4.18 -1.56
C LEU A 79 41.11 -2.82 -0.89
N ALA A 80 41.66 -1.83 -1.59
CA ALA A 80 41.82 -0.48 -1.05
C ALA A 80 41.29 0.57 -2.04
N LYS A 81 40.48 1.51 -1.57
CA LYS A 81 40.01 2.69 -2.32
C LYS A 81 39.79 3.84 -1.35
N ASP A 82 40.40 4.99 -1.62
CA ASP A 82 40.37 6.16 -0.74
C ASP A 82 40.74 5.81 0.72
N SER A 83 39.82 5.99 1.67
CA SER A 83 39.98 5.58 3.08
C SER A 83 39.45 4.18 3.40
N GLU A 84 38.83 3.49 2.44
CA GLU A 84 38.28 2.15 2.63
C GLU A 84 39.33 1.07 2.39
N SER A 85 39.41 0.11 3.32
CA SER A 85 40.28 -1.06 3.26
C SER A 85 39.49 -2.31 3.63
N ILE A 86 39.47 -3.30 2.74
CA ILE A 86 38.78 -4.57 2.94
C ILE A 86 39.80 -5.69 2.84
N LYS A 87 39.97 -6.45 3.92
CA LYS A 87 40.84 -7.64 3.96
C LYS A 87 39.99 -8.90 4.02
N LEU A 88 40.27 -9.84 3.13
CA LEU A 88 39.66 -11.17 3.09
C LEU A 88 40.75 -12.25 3.05
N ILE A 89 40.50 -13.40 3.66
CA ILE A 89 41.42 -14.53 3.70
C ILE A 89 40.78 -15.71 2.96
N ILE A 90 41.52 -16.35 2.06
CA ILE A 90 41.01 -17.50 1.30
C ILE A 90 40.66 -18.64 2.27
N GLY A 91 39.41 -19.10 2.20
CA GLY A 91 38.88 -20.15 3.07
C GLY A 91 38.22 -19.67 4.35
N GLU A 92 38.28 -18.37 4.68
CA GLU A 92 37.60 -17.81 5.85
C GLU A 92 36.34 -17.02 5.44
N SER A 93 35.21 -17.33 6.09
CA SER A 93 33.94 -16.63 5.89
C SER A 93 33.84 -15.33 6.69
N LYS A 94 34.95 -14.91 7.31
CA LYS A 94 35.07 -13.68 8.08
C LYS A 94 36.04 -12.74 7.36
N ILE A 95 35.57 -11.55 7.07
CA ILE A 95 36.35 -10.48 6.44
C ILE A 95 36.53 -9.31 7.42
N SER A 96 37.43 -8.40 7.08
CA SER A 96 37.61 -7.15 7.79
C SER A 96 37.35 -5.97 6.84
N VAL A 97 36.50 -5.03 7.25
CA VAL A 97 36.20 -3.78 6.56
C VAL A 97 36.59 -2.65 7.50
N ASN A 98 37.62 -1.86 7.15
CA ASN A 98 38.16 -0.79 7.99
C ASN A 98 38.46 -1.26 9.43
N GLU A 99 39.10 -2.43 9.56
CA GLU A 99 39.44 -3.09 10.84
C GLU A 99 38.25 -3.68 11.62
N GLU A 100 37.01 -3.43 11.21
CA GLU A 100 35.82 -4.09 11.78
C GLU A 100 35.58 -5.46 11.13
N SER A 101 35.15 -6.44 11.92
CA SER A 101 34.91 -7.80 11.45
C SER A 101 33.49 -7.97 10.91
N MET A 102 33.36 -8.62 9.75
CA MET A 102 32.09 -8.91 9.09
C MET A 102 32.05 -10.36 8.60
N ASP A 103 30.92 -11.04 8.78
CA ASP A 103 30.70 -12.39 8.25
C ASP A 103 30.06 -12.35 6.85
N ILE A 104 30.50 -13.26 5.98
CA ILE A 104 29.95 -13.51 4.65
C ILE A 104 29.46 -14.96 4.54
N ASN A 105 28.47 -15.20 3.67
CA ASN A 105 27.74 -16.45 3.53
C ASN A 105 28.60 -17.61 3.01
N SER A 106 29.72 -17.32 2.36
CA SER A 106 30.68 -18.34 1.91
C SER A 106 32.09 -17.76 1.83
N SER A 107 33.07 -18.58 2.16
CA SER A 107 34.47 -18.19 2.14
C SER A 107 34.95 -17.85 0.72
N PRO A 108 35.87 -16.89 0.55
CA PRO A 108 36.53 -16.67 -0.73
C PRO A 108 37.30 -17.93 -1.14
N ILE A 109 37.18 -18.33 -2.40
CA ILE A 109 37.87 -19.51 -2.94
C ILE A 109 38.75 -19.13 -4.11
N ILE A 110 39.73 -20.00 -4.41
CA ILE A 110 40.51 -19.92 -5.64
C ILE A 110 40.01 -20.99 -6.59
N LYS A 111 39.55 -20.59 -7.77
CA LYS A 111 39.16 -21.47 -8.87
C LYS A 111 39.85 -20.98 -10.13
N GLU A 112 40.57 -21.88 -10.82
CA GLU A 112 41.28 -21.58 -12.07
C GLU A 112 42.23 -20.37 -11.96
N GLY A 113 42.88 -20.22 -10.80
CA GLY A 113 43.83 -19.13 -10.55
C GLY A 113 43.20 -17.78 -10.22
N LYS A 114 41.87 -17.69 -10.19
CA LYS A 114 41.12 -16.48 -9.82
C LYS A 114 40.45 -16.64 -8.46
N THR A 115 40.27 -15.52 -7.78
CA THR A 115 39.50 -15.48 -6.53
C THR A 115 38.04 -15.25 -6.84
N TYR A 116 37.20 -16.18 -6.37
CA TYR A 116 35.76 -16.04 -6.40
C TYR A 116 35.23 -15.75 -5.01
N VAL A 117 34.25 -14.85 -4.95
CA VAL A 117 33.55 -14.46 -3.73
C VAL A 117 32.04 -14.51 -3.98
N PRO A 118 31.23 -14.72 -2.94
CA PRO A 118 29.78 -14.59 -3.08
C PRO A 118 29.43 -13.15 -3.48
N VAL A 119 28.42 -12.99 -4.34
CA VAL A 119 27.99 -11.68 -4.85
C VAL A 119 27.64 -10.69 -3.73
N GLU A 120 27.20 -11.20 -2.57
CA GLU A 120 26.88 -10.38 -1.41
C GLU A 120 28.09 -9.61 -0.85
N LEU A 121 29.33 -10.05 -1.10
CA LEU A 121 30.53 -9.30 -0.70
C LEU A 121 30.56 -7.92 -1.37
N PHE A 122 30.14 -7.84 -2.63
CA PHE A 122 30.06 -6.56 -3.35
C PHE A 122 29.01 -5.63 -2.75
N SER A 123 27.85 -6.14 -2.33
CA SER A 123 26.85 -5.32 -1.64
C SER A 123 27.23 -4.95 -0.21
N LYS A 124 27.78 -5.88 0.58
CA LYS A 124 28.00 -5.70 2.03
C LYS A 124 29.31 -4.98 2.32
N ALA A 125 30.40 -5.41 1.69
CA ALA A 125 31.73 -4.88 1.98
C ALA A 125 32.06 -3.66 1.11
N LEU A 126 31.71 -3.72 -0.18
CA LEU A 126 32.01 -2.65 -1.15
C LEU A 126 30.85 -1.66 -1.34
N LYS A 127 29.72 -1.86 -0.63
CA LYS A 127 28.51 -1.00 -0.69
C LYS A 127 27.97 -0.80 -2.12
N LEU A 128 28.18 -1.77 -3.01
CA LEU A 128 27.75 -1.71 -4.40
C LEU A 128 26.28 -2.10 -4.57
N VAL A 129 25.65 -1.52 -5.59
CA VAL A 129 24.27 -1.77 -5.98
C VAL A 129 24.24 -3.01 -6.86
N ILE A 130 23.79 -4.13 -6.28
CA ILE A 130 23.56 -5.39 -7.02
C ILE A 130 22.11 -5.43 -7.53
N GLY A 131 21.93 -5.89 -8.76
CA GLY A 131 20.62 -6.15 -9.37
C GLY A 131 20.71 -7.31 -10.36
N TRP A 132 19.58 -7.93 -10.69
CA TRP A 132 19.52 -9.08 -11.57
C TRP A 132 18.41 -8.92 -12.60
N ASP A 133 18.76 -9.08 -13.89
CA ASP A 133 17.82 -9.08 -15.00
C ASP A 133 17.48 -10.53 -15.36
N ASN A 134 16.32 -10.99 -14.91
CA ASN A 134 15.83 -12.36 -15.17
C ASN A 134 15.64 -12.64 -16.67
N LYS A 135 15.20 -11.65 -17.46
CA LYS A 135 14.87 -11.83 -18.87
C LYS A 135 16.15 -11.97 -19.71
N GLN A 136 17.17 -11.21 -19.35
CA GLN A 136 18.45 -11.18 -20.06
C GLN A 136 19.53 -12.06 -19.41
N GLN A 137 19.27 -12.61 -18.22
CA GLN A 137 20.25 -13.35 -17.40
C GLN A 137 21.50 -12.49 -17.12
N VAL A 138 21.29 -11.22 -16.74
CA VAL A 138 22.38 -10.24 -16.52
C VAL A 138 22.47 -9.87 -15.04
N LEU A 139 23.65 -10.08 -14.45
CA LEU A 139 24.01 -9.55 -13.14
C LEU A 139 24.51 -8.11 -13.29
N LYS A 140 23.85 -7.15 -12.66
CA LYS A 140 24.22 -5.73 -12.64
C LYS A 140 24.88 -5.39 -11.31
N ILE A 141 26.10 -4.85 -11.36
CA ILE A 141 26.86 -4.41 -10.19
C ILE A 141 27.26 -2.96 -10.43
N ASN A 142 26.64 -2.01 -9.75
CA ASN A 142 26.88 -0.58 -9.98
C ASN A 142 27.40 0.10 -8.72
N GLN A 143 28.19 1.17 -8.88
CA GLN A 143 28.40 2.11 -7.78
C GLN A 143 27.06 2.76 -7.42
N PRO A 144 26.80 3.02 -6.13
CA PRO A 144 25.73 3.92 -5.75
C PRO A 144 26.01 5.28 -6.39
N LYS A 145 25.01 5.84 -7.10
CA LYS A 145 25.13 7.21 -7.63
C LYS A 145 25.10 8.17 -6.44
N GLU A 146 26.21 8.85 -6.16
CA GLU A 146 26.19 10.00 -5.25
C GLU A 146 25.40 11.14 -5.90
N ASN A 147 24.40 11.65 -5.19
CA ASN A 147 23.66 12.83 -5.62
C ASN A 147 24.45 14.10 -5.27
N LYS A 148 25.03 14.77 -6.27
CA LYS A 148 25.87 15.98 -6.11
C LYS A 148 25.11 17.30 -6.30
N GLU A 149 23.79 17.26 -6.26
CA GLU A 149 22.97 18.46 -6.38
C GLU A 149 23.09 19.33 -5.12
N ASP A 150 23.16 20.65 -5.32
CA ASP A 150 23.35 21.63 -4.24
C ASP A 150 22.25 21.60 -3.16
N PHE A 151 21.08 21.01 -3.44
CA PHE A 151 19.99 20.87 -2.47
C PHE A 151 19.98 19.52 -1.73
N PHE A 152 20.78 18.54 -2.16
CA PHE A 152 20.88 17.24 -1.49
C PHE A 152 22.08 17.24 -0.54
N ILE A 153 22.00 18.06 0.51
CA ILE A 153 23.07 18.21 1.50
C ILE A 153 22.79 17.29 2.68
N MET A 154 23.69 16.32 2.94
CA MET A 154 23.60 15.51 4.16
C MET A 154 23.83 16.37 5.41
N SER A 155 23.01 16.14 6.44
CA SER A 155 23.19 16.74 7.76
C SER A 155 24.50 16.27 8.39
N LYS A 156 25.04 17.07 9.32
CA LYS A 156 26.21 16.70 10.15
C LYS A 156 25.79 16.19 11.54
N ASP A 157 24.49 16.11 11.82
CA ASP A 157 23.98 15.60 13.09
C ASP A 157 23.99 14.06 13.09
N GLU A 158 25.16 13.47 13.37
CA GLU A 158 25.35 12.01 13.42
C GLU A 158 24.49 11.34 14.49
N LYS A 159 24.13 12.06 15.56
CA LYS A 159 23.31 11.51 16.65
C LYS A 159 21.89 11.24 16.14
N ILE A 160 21.23 12.23 15.54
CA ILE A 160 19.88 12.06 15.00
C ILE A 160 19.89 11.05 13.85
N GLN A 161 20.91 11.06 12.99
CA GLN A 161 21.08 10.07 11.93
C GLN A 161 21.08 8.63 12.48
N ASN A 162 21.86 8.40 13.54
CA ASN A 162 21.96 7.08 14.18
C ASN A 162 20.67 6.69 14.90
N GLU A 163 19.98 7.63 15.56
CA GLU A 163 18.68 7.38 16.21
C GLU A 163 17.61 6.97 15.18
N LEU A 164 17.51 7.69 14.07
CA LEU A 164 16.60 7.36 12.96
C LEU A 164 16.93 5.99 12.34
N ASP A 165 18.20 5.71 12.05
CA ASP A 165 18.59 4.42 11.47
C ASP A 165 18.35 3.25 12.44
N THR A 166 18.59 3.46 13.73
CA THR A 166 18.33 2.45 14.77
C THR A 166 16.84 2.16 14.89
N TYR A 167 16.01 3.21 14.91
CA TYR A 167 14.56 3.06 14.91
C TYR A 167 14.08 2.28 13.68
N MET A 168 14.53 2.67 12.48
CA MET A 168 14.11 2.01 11.24
C MET A 168 14.59 0.56 11.14
N LYS A 169 15.78 0.23 11.64
CA LYS A 169 16.25 -1.18 11.73
C LYS A 169 15.36 -2.02 12.65
N ALA A 170 14.98 -1.47 13.80
CA ALA A 170 14.05 -2.13 14.71
C ALA A 170 12.67 -2.28 14.06
N PHE A 171 12.19 -1.24 13.39
CA PHE A 171 10.91 -1.24 12.67
C PHE A 171 10.89 -2.28 11.54
N GLN A 172 11.95 -2.32 10.71
CA GLN A 172 12.15 -3.37 9.69
C GLN A 172 12.10 -4.77 10.31
N LYS A 173 12.80 -5.00 11.42
CA LYS A 173 12.90 -6.32 12.06
C LYS A 173 11.60 -6.77 12.71
N HIS A 174 10.82 -5.84 13.27
CA HIS A 174 9.72 -6.17 14.18
C HIS A 174 8.33 -5.89 13.61
N HIS A 175 8.24 -5.02 12.61
CA HIS A 175 7.02 -4.68 11.88
C HIS A 175 7.12 -5.05 10.39
N ASN A 176 8.16 -5.79 10.00
CA ASN A 176 8.33 -6.29 8.63
C ASN A 176 8.26 -5.16 7.57
N PHE A 177 8.90 -4.04 7.87
CA PHE A 177 8.95 -2.91 6.96
C PHE A 177 9.94 -3.17 5.82
N HIS A 178 9.47 -2.98 4.59
CA HIS A 178 10.25 -3.11 3.36
C HIS A 178 10.03 -1.88 2.51
N GLY A 179 11.02 -0.99 2.47
CA GLY A 179 10.84 0.28 1.78
C GLY A 179 12.04 1.20 1.82
N SER A 180 11.83 2.43 1.39
CA SER A 180 12.79 3.53 1.46
C SER A 180 12.25 4.67 2.28
N VAL A 181 13.11 5.25 3.12
CA VAL A 181 12.77 6.38 3.98
C VAL A 181 13.77 7.51 3.77
N LEU A 182 13.25 8.71 3.56
CA LEU A 182 14.01 9.95 3.59
C LEU A 182 13.45 10.87 4.67
N VAL A 183 14.33 11.39 5.52
CA VAL A 183 14.03 12.42 6.52
C VAL A 183 14.96 13.59 6.28
N ALA A 184 14.42 14.79 6.12
CA ALA A 184 15.21 16.00 5.92
C ALA A 184 14.69 17.13 6.82
N LYS A 185 15.60 17.92 7.38
CA LYS A 185 15.29 19.08 8.21
C LYS A 185 16.15 20.27 7.80
N ASP A 186 15.56 21.46 7.71
CA ASP A 186 16.26 22.71 7.35
C ASP A 186 17.04 22.57 6.02
N GLY A 187 16.44 21.91 5.03
CA GLY A 187 17.06 21.60 3.74
C GLY A 187 18.22 20.59 3.78
N LYS A 188 18.46 19.94 4.92
CA LYS A 188 19.53 18.94 5.09
C LYS A 188 18.95 17.55 5.35
N VAL A 189 19.47 16.57 4.64
CA VAL A 189 19.04 15.17 4.74
C VAL A 189 19.62 14.52 6.00
N LEU A 190 18.75 14.07 6.89
CA LEU A 190 19.06 13.33 8.12
C LEU A 190 18.99 11.81 7.92
N LEU A 191 18.23 11.33 6.94
CA LEU A 191 18.18 9.92 6.58
C LEU A 191 17.81 9.83 5.10
N ASN A 192 18.45 8.93 4.36
CA ASN A 192 18.08 8.57 3.00
C ASN A 192 18.51 7.12 2.74
N LYS A 193 17.64 6.16 3.04
CA LYS A 193 18.04 4.75 3.11
C LYS A 193 16.91 3.80 2.78
N GLY A 194 17.28 2.66 2.18
CA GLY A 194 16.40 1.51 1.97
C GLY A 194 16.53 0.47 3.09
N TYR A 195 15.42 -0.18 3.42
CA TYR A 195 15.28 -1.19 4.45
C TYR A 195 14.56 -2.42 3.88
N GLY A 196 15.06 -3.61 4.21
CA GLY A 196 14.49 -4.87 3.75
C GLY A 196 14.60 -5.11 2.23
N PHE A 197 13.70 -5.93 1.67
CA PHE A 197 13.74 -6.36 0.27
C PHE A 197 12.82 -5.56 -0.65
N ALA A 198 13.37 -5.08 -1.76
CA ALA A 198 12.60 -4.62 -2.91
C ALA A 198 11.95 -5.81 -3.62
N ASN A 199 12.61 -6.96 -3.66
CA ASN A 199 12.06 -8.20 -4.23
C ASN A 199 12.55 -9.41 -3.41
N PHE A 200 11.63 -10.13 -2.77
CA PHE A 200 11.91 -11.28 -1.92
C PHE A 200 12.39 -12.48 -2.73
N GLU A 201 11.71 -12.81 -3.83
CA GLU A 201 12.05 -13.95 -4.68
C GLU A 201 13.48 -13.87 -5.23
N GLN A 202 13.96 -12.65 -5.47
CA GLN A 202 15.30 -12.36 -6.00
C GLN A 202 16.31 -11.96 -4.91
N ASN A 203 15.90 -11.84 -3.65
CA ASN A 203 16.71 -11.28 -2.56
C ASN A 203 17.29 -9.88 -2.89
N THR A 204 16.58 -9.07 -3.66
CA THR A 204 16.98 -7.70 -4.00
C THR A 204 16.66 -6.77 -2.84
N LEU A 205 17.67 -6.09 -2.28
CA LEU A 205 17.47 -5.14 -1.18
C LEU A 205 16.92 -3.79 -1.67
N ASN A 206 16.06 -3.18 -0.85
CA ASN A 206 15.65 -1.79 -1.01
C ASN A 206 16.85 -0.85 -0.84
N LYS A 207 16.87 0.23 -1.62
CA LYS A 207 17.84 1.33 -1.62
C LYS A 207 17.07 2.64 -1.69
N SER A 208 17.68 3.76 -1.31
CA SER A 208 16.99 5.06 -1.43
C SER A 208 16.49 5.39 -2.84
N GLN A 209 17.15 4.85 -3.86
CA GLN A 209 16.80 5.01 -5.27
C GLN A 209 15.86 3.92 -5.81
N THR A 210 15.41 2.98 -4.97
CA THR A 210 14.40 2.00 -5.40
C THR A 210 13.15 2.76 -5.83
N LYS A 211 12.67 2.50 -7.04
CA LYS A 211 11.40 3.05 -7.55
C LYS A 211 10.22 2.29 -6.94
N PHE A 212 9.20 3.01 -6.50
CA PHE A 212 7.93 2.48 -5.99
C PHE A 212 6.76 3.17 -6.69
N ALA A 213 5.65 2.46 -6.89
CA ALA A 213 4.39 3.11 -7.20
C ALA A 213 3.96 3.97 -6.00
N ILE A 214 3.67 5.26 -6.22
CA ILE A 214 3.37 6.22 -5.14
C ILE A 214 1.86 6.45 -4.94
N GLY A 215 1.03 5.71 -5.67
CA GLY A 215 -0.42 5.79 -5.58
C GLY A 215 -0.91 7.24 -5.57
N SER A 216 -1.76 7.58 -4.60
CA SER A 216 -2.43 8.88 -4.54
C SER A 216 -1.54 10.11 -4.31
N ILE A 217 -0.24 9.96 -4.02
CA ILE A 217 0.70 11.10 -4.10
C ILE A 217 0.70 11.69 -5.53
N THR A 218 0.37 10.88 -6.54
CA THR A 218 0.14 11.31 -7.93
C THR A 218 -0.75 12.56 -8.06
N LYS A 219 -1.76 12.70 -7.18
CA LYS A 219 -2.70 13.82 -7.20
C LYS A 219 -2.02 15.18 -7.05
N GLN A 220 -0.90 15.24 -6.34
CA GLN A 220 -0.11 16.46 -6.18
C GLN A 220 0.44 16.97 -7.52
N PHE A 221 0.92 16.04 -8.36
CA PHE A 221 1.48 16.35 -9.67
C PHE A 221 0.38 16.75 -10.65
N THR A 222 -0.76 16.05 -10.63
CA THR A 222 -1.94 16.41 -11.43
C THR A 222 -2.47 17.79 -11.06
N ALA A 223 -2.60 18.09 -9.76
CA ALA A 223 -3.04 19.41 -9.29
C ALA A 223 -2.06 20.52 -9.70
N MET A 224 -0.74 20.29 -9.57
CA MET A 224 0.26 21.24 -10.06
C MET A 224 0.17 21.47 -11.57
N ALA A 225 -0.05 20.43 -12.37
CA ALA A 225 -0.21 20.56 -13.81
C ALA A 225 -1.45 21.42 -14.17
N ILE A 226 -2.59 21.19 -13.50
CA ILE A 226 -3.78 22.04 -13.61
C ILE A 226 -3.45 23.49 -13.23
N MET A 227 -2.76 23.71 -12.11
CA MET A 227 -2.42 25.06 -11.68
C MET A 227 -1.39 25.77 -12.56
N GLN A 228 -0.47 25.04 -13.20
CA GLN A 228 0.39 25.57 -14.26
C GLN A 228 -0.42 26.04 -15.48
N LEU A 229 -1.46 25.28 -15.89
CA LEU A 229 -2.35 25.67 -16.98
C LEU A 229 -3.23 26.87 -16.60
N ASN A 230 -3.69 26.92 -15.35
CA ASN A 230 -4.45 28.04 -14.79
C ASN A 230 -3.61 29.33 -14.79
N GLU A 231 -2.36 29.26 -14.32
CA GLU A 231 -1.45 30.43 -14.33
C GLU A 231 -1.16 30.93 -15.75
N LYS A 232 -1.08 30.01 -16.73
CA LYS A 232 -0.93 30.35 -18.16
C LYS A 232 -2.21 30.88 -18.81
N GLY A 233 -3.34 30.91 -18.08
CA GLY A 233 -4.65 31.34 -18.60
C GLY A 233 -5.24 30.39 -19.65
N LEU A 234 -4.76 29.13 -19.70
CA LEU A 234 -5.27 28.10 -20.61
C LEU A 234 -6.52 27.43 -20.05
N ILE A 235 -6.66 27.44 -18.72
CA ILE A 235 -7.87 27.06 -17.99
C ILE A 235 -8.15 28.06 -16.88
N ASP A 236 -9.35 28.04 -16.33
CA ASP A 236 -9.69 28.61 -15.03
C ASP A 236 -10.18 27.47 -14.12
N VAL A 237 -9.76 27.45 -12.85
CA VAL A 237 -10.26 26.44 -11.89
C VAL A 237 -11.77 26.55 -11.65
N GLU A 238 -12.37 27.72 -11.90
CA GLU A 238 -13.82 27.92 -11.82
C GLU A 238 -14.55 27.52 -13.11
N ASP A 239 -13.84 27.10 -14.15
CA ASP A 239 -14.48 26.58 -15.35
C ASP A 239 -15.20 25.26 -15.06
N THR A 240 -16.33 25.07 -15.73
CA THR A 240 -17.10 23.83 -15.70
C THR A 240 -16.42 22.73 -16.53
N VAL A 241 -16.60 21.47 -16.14
CA VAL A 241 -16.06 20.30 -16.85
C VAL A 241 -16.54 20.26 -18.31
N SER A 242 -17.79 20.65 -18.57
CA SER A 242 -18.39 20.70 -19.91
C SER A 242 -17.66 21.62 -20.89
N LYS A 243 -16.91 22.62 -20.39
CA LYS A 243 -16.06 23.47 -21.25
C LYS A 243 -14.97 22.66 -21.96
N TYR A 244 -14.47 21.60 -21.31
CA TYR A 244 -13.38 20.75 -21.81
C TYR A 244 -13.87 19.40 -22.32
N LEU A 245 -14.97 18.90 -21.76
CA LEU A 245 -15.61 17.63 -22.07
C LEU A 245 -17.12 17.86 -22.30
N PRO A 246 -17.54 18.37 -23.47
CA PRO A 246 -18.90 18.86 -23.70
C PRO A 246 -19.99 17.78 -23.58
N ASP A 247 -19.64 16.52 -23.82
CA ASP A 247 -20.57 15.38 -23.72
C ASP A 247 -20.56 14.72 -22.32
N PHE A 248 -19.89 15.32 -21.33
CA PHE A 248 -19.83 14.78 -19.97
C PHE A 248 -21.13 15.10 -19.20
N PRO A 249 -21.90 14.08 -18.74
CA PRO A 249 -23.14 14.31 -18.01
C PRO A 249 -22.92 15.13 -16.73
N ASN A 250 -23.81 16.09 -16.46
CA ASN A 250 -23.71 17.05 -15.35
C ASN A 250 -22.42 17.91 -15.38
N GLY A 251 -21.65 17.89 -16.48
CA GLY A 251 -20.39 18.62 -16.57
C GLY A 251 -20.56 20.14 -16.55
N ASP A 252 -21.76 20.67 -16.74
CA ASP A 252 -22.12 22.08 -16.56
C ASP A 252 -22.33 22.47 -15.10
N LEU A 253 -22.50 21.51 -14.19
CA LEU A 253 -22.65 21.73 -12.75
C LEU A 253 -21.33 21.59 -11.97
N ILE A 254 -20.37 20.87 -12.51
CA ILE A 254 -19.12 20.53 -11.82
C ILE A 254 -17.99 21.42 -12.33
N THR A 255 -17.26 22.10 -11.44
CA THR A 255 -16.07 22.90 -11.80
C THR A 255 -14.77 22.11 -11.62
N LEU A 256 -13.67 22.61 -12.19
CA LEU A 256 -12.34 22.03 -11.93
C LEU A 256 -11.94 22.18 -10.45
N HIS A 257 -12.36 23.25 -9.79
CA HIS A 257 -12.23 23.42 -8.34
C HIS A 257 -12.91 22.26 -7.60
N ASN A 258 -14.13 21.86 -8.00
CA ASN A 258 -14.81 20.72 -7.37
C ASN A 258 -14.03 19.40 -7.56
N LEU A 259 -13.43 19.19 -8.73
CA LEU A 259 -12.58 18.02 -8.96
C LEU A 259 -11.33 18.05 -8.07
N LEU A 260 -10.64 19.19 -8.00
CA LEU A 260 -9.40 19.35 -7.21
C LEU A 260 -9.65 19.14 -5.70
N THR A 261 -10.82 19.54 -5.19
CA THR A 261 -11.16 19.51 -3.76
C THR A 261 -11.98 18.30 -3.32
N HIS A 262 -12.28 17.37 -4.23
CA HIS A 262 -13.18 16.23 -3.97
C HIS A 262 -14.60 16.61 -3.54
N THR A 263 -15.15 17.65 -4.17
CA THR A 263 -16.51 18.13 -3.91
C THR A 263 -17.42 18.02 -5.13
N SER A 264 -17.14 17.12 -6.07
CA SER A 264 -17.87 17.00 -7.35
C SER A 264 -19.19 16.23 -7.28
N GLY A 265 -19.41 15.42 -6.23
CA GLY A 265 -20.52 14.47 -6.17
C GLY A 265 -20.35 13.23 -7.06
N LEU A 266 -19.23 13.08 -7.79
CA LEU A 266 -19.01 11.94 -8.69
C LEU A 266 -18.68 10.67 -7.91
N LYS A 267 -19.34 9.56 -8.28
CA LYS A 267 -19.05 8.22 -7.74
C LYS A 267 -17.59 7.87 -7.97
N ASN A 268 -16.94 7.34 -6.94
CA ASN A 268 -15.57 6.86 -7.01
C ASN A 268 -15.54 5.51 -7.74
N TYR A 269 -14.90 5.43 -8.91
CA TYR A 269 -14.89 4.19 -9.70
C TYR A 269 -14.24 3.00 -8.97
N THR A 270 -13.42 3.24 -7.95
CA THR A 270 -12.82 2.15 -7.15
C THR A 270 -13.81 1.48 -6.19
N GLU A 271 -15.03 2.02 -6.06
CA GLU A 271 -16.08 1.50 -5.17
C GLU A 271 -17.14 0.66 -5.91
N ILE A 272 -17.06 0.56 -7.25
CA ILE A 272 -18.03 -0.19 -8.04
C ILE A 272 -17.49 -1.57 -8.44
N LYS A 273 -18.37 -2.58 -8.50
CA LYS A 273 -17.98 -3.97 -8.76
C LYS A 273 -17.45 -4.16 -10.19
N GLU A 274 -17.98 -3.38 -11.13
CA GLU A 274 -17.61 -3.39 -12.55
C GLU A 274 -16.13 -3.07 -12.75
N PHE A 275 -15.56 -2.19 -11.93
CA PHE A 275 -14.14 -1.88 -11.98
C PHE A 275 -13.26 -3.11 -11.74
N LEU A 276 -13.67 -3.99 -10.81
CA LEU A 276 -12.96 -5.24 -10.50
C LEU A 276 -13.02 -6.27 -11.65
N THR A 277 -13.90 -6.06 -12.63
CA THR A 277 -14.06 -6.94 -13.80
C THR A 277 -13.32 -6.44 -15.04
N LEU A 278 -12.73 -5.25 -14.98
CA LEU A 278 -11.95 -4.70 -16.09
C LEU A 278 -10.71 -5.55 -16.36
N LYS A 279 -10.32 -5.58 -17.63
CA LYS A 279 -9.14 -6.32 -18.06
C LYS A 279 -7.90 -5.41 -18.05
N PRO A 280 -6.73 -5.91 -17.59
CA PRO A 280 -5.52 -5.09 -17.48
C PRO A 280 -5.05 -4.49 -18.82
N GLU A 281 -5.40 -5.10 -19.95
CA GLU A 281 -4.96 -4.66 -21.26
C GLU A 281 -5.67 -3.38 -21.75
N ASN A 282 -6.75 -2.96 -21.10
CA ASN A 282 -7.42 -1.71 -21.45
C ASN A 282 -6.73 -0.53 -20.76
N ARG A 283 -5.92 0.24 -21.49
CA ARG A 283 -5.15 1.36 -20.93
C ARG A 283 -5.83 2.73 -21.11
N ASP A 284 -7.03 2.78 -21.69
CA ASP A 284 -7.72 4.04 -21.92
C ASP A 284 -8.37 4.53 -20.60
N PRO A 285 -7.92 5.66 -20.02
CA PRO A 285 -8.49 6.19 -18.79
C PRO A 285 -9.97 6.58 -18.93
N MET A 286 -10.48 6.78 -20.15
CA MET A 286 -11.92 6.97 -20.36
C MET A 286 -12.75 5.74 -20.00
N THR A 287 -12.15 4.54 -19.97
CA THR A 287 -12.84 3.30 -19.62
C THR A 287 -13.44 3.36 -18.22
N VAL A 288 -12.67 3.78 -17.22
CA VAL A 288 -13.19 3.89 -15.85
C VAL A 288 -14.18 5.03 -15.70
N ILE A 289 -14.01 6.10 -16.49
CA ILE A 289 -14.95 7.22 -16.52
C ILE A 289 -16.30 6.77 -17.12
N ASP A 290 -16.28 5.97 -18.18
CA ASP A 290 -17.49 5.47 -18.84
C ASP A 290 -18.33 4.55 -17.95
N LEU A 291 -17.72 3.89 -16.96
CA LEU A 291 -18.45 3.12 -15.96
C LEU A 291 -19.31 4.00 -15.04
N ILE A 292 -18.85 5.21 -14.71
CA ILE A 292 -19.48 6.06 -13.69
C ILE A 292 -20.22 7.28 -14.26
N LYS A 293 -19.91 7.73 -15.49
CA LYS A 293 -20.31 9.08 -15.95
C LYS A 293 -21.81 9.29 -16.07
N ASN A 294 -22.58 8.21 -16.22
CA ASN A 294 -24.05 8.23 -16.35
C ASN A 294 -24.76 7.96 -15.01
N MET A 295 -24.03 7.73 -13.93
CA MET A 295 -24.62 7.59 -12.59
C MET A 295 -25.04 8.97 -12.06
N SER A 296 -26.08 8.98 -11.22
CA SER A 296 -26.47 10.19 -10.50
C SER A 296 -25.33 10.67 -9.58
N LEU A 297 -25.21 11.99 -9.42
CA LEU A 297 -24.30 12.55 -8.41
C LEU A 297 -24.77 12.11 -7.02
N GLU A 298 -23.82 11.76 -6.16
CA GLU A 298 -24.10 11.34 -4.78
C GLU A 298 -24.53 12.51 -3.88
N PHE A 299 -24.17 13.73 -4.26
CA PHE A 299 -24.53 15.00 -3.60
C PHE A 299 -24.35 16.18 -4.57
N GLU A 300 -24.81 17.37 -4.19
CA GLU A 300 -24.68 18.58 -5.01
C GLU A 300 -23.21 19.05 -5.08
N PRO A 301 -22.64 19.38 -6.25
CA PRO A 301 -21.28 19.87 -6.35
C PRO A 301 -20.99 21.05 -5.40
N GLY A 302 -19.94 20.93 -4.59
CA GLY A 302 -19.54 21.91 -3.59
C GLY A 302 -20.20 21.77 -2.21
N SER A 303 -21.24 20.93 -2.04
CA SER A 303 -21.97 20.83 -0.76
C SER A 303 -21.27 19.96 0.29
N GLU A 304 -20.50 18.96 -0.13
CA GLU A 304 -19.85 17.98 0.73
C GLU A 304 -18.45 17.59 0.21
N PHE A 305 -17.58 17.15 1.12
CA PHE A 305 -16.33 16.50 0.78
C PHE A 305 -16.53 14.98 0.70
N ARG A 306 -16.16 14.37 -0.43
CA ARG A 306 -16.04 12.92 -0.56
C ARG A 306 -14.92 12.56 -1.51
N TYR A 307 -13.85 11.99 -0.95
CA TYR A 307 -12.67 11.58 -1.70
C TYR A 307 -13.04 10.67 -2.88
N SER A 308 -12.62 11.02 -4.09
CA SER A 308 -12.96 10.27 -5.30
C SER A 308 -11.81 10.26 -6.30
N ASN A 309 -11.34 9.07 -6.68
CA ASN A 309 -10.28 8.93 -7.68
C ASN A 309 -10.73 9.39 -9.06
N THR A 310 -12.02 9.25 -9.35
CA THR A 310 -12.67 9.74 -10.58
C THR A 310 -12.31 11.19 -10.88
N ASN A 311 -12.27 12.05 -9.85
CA ASN A 311 -11.98 13.47 -10.01
C ASN A 311 -10.61 13.71 -10.65
N TYR A 312 -9.59 13.02 -10.15
CA TYR A 312 -8.22 13.21 -10.59
C TYR A 312 -7.90 12.48 -11.89
N THR A 313 -8.62 11.38 -12.18
CA THR A 313 -8.60 10.77 -13.52
C THR A 313 -9.14 11.74 -14.56
N LEU A 314 -10.28 12.41 -14.29
CA LEU A 314 -10.83 13.45 -15.17
C LEU A 314 -9.88 14.64 -15.35
N LEU A 315 -9.24 15.12 -14.27
CA LEU A 315 -8.24 16.20 -14.37
C LEU A 315 -7.07 15.80 -15.29
N GLY A 316 -6.59 14.55 -15.21
CA GLY A 316 -5.59 14.01 -16.13
C GLY A 316 -6.05 14.08 -17.60
N ILE A 317 -7.28 13.63 -17.88
CA ILE A 317 -7.87 13.68 -19.23
C ILE A 317 -8.02 15.12 -19.73
N ILE A 318 -8.42 16.05 -18.87
CA ILE A 318 -8.58 17.48 -19.21
C ILE A 318 -7.22 18.11 -19.55
N ILE A 319 -6.14 17.76 -18.85
CA ILE A 319 -4.78 18.19 -19.21
C ILE A 319 -4.46 17.78 -20.64
N GLU A 320 -4.73 16.54 -21.04
CA GLU A 320 -4.50 16.09 -22.41
C GLU A 320 -5.34 16.86 -23.43
N LYS A 321 -6.63 17.06 -23.14
CA LYS A 321 -7.55 17.80 -24.04
C LYS A 321 -7.11 19.24 -24.27
N VAL A 322 -6.66 19.93 -23.22
CA VAL A 322 -6.25 21.33 -23.31
C VAL A 322 -4.89 21.49 -23.99
N THR A 323 -3.97 20.56 -23.74
CA THR A 323 -2.57 20.70 -24.17
C THR A 323 -2.24 19.96 -25.46
N ASN A 324 -3.07 18.98 -25.84
CA ASN A 324 -2.80 18.01 -26.90
C ASN A 324 -1.45 17.26 -26.71
N MET A 325 -1.02 17.12 -25.46
CA MET A 325 0.09 16.28 -25.02
C MET A 325 -0.49 15.10 -24.24
N SER A 326 0.20 13.96 -24.23
CA SER A 326 -0.16 12.92 -23.27
C SER A 326 0.07 13.43 -21.83
N PHE A 327 -0.63 12.86 -20.86
CA PHE A 327 -0.42 13.22 -19.44
C PHE A 327 1.04 12.97 -19.01
N GLU A 328 1.61 11.84 -19.44
CA GLU A 328 3.03 11.51 -19.19
C GLU A 328 3.97 12.57 -19.77
N ASP A 329 3.79 12.95 -21.04
CA ASP A 329 4.62 13.96 -21.70
C ASP A 329 4.50 15.32 -21.03
N TYR A 330 3.30 15.70 -20.59
CA TYR A 330 3.09 16.97 -19.90
C TYR A 330 3.86 17.01 -18.58
N LEU A 331 3.73 15.97 -17.75
CA LEU A 331 4.44 15.88 -16.48
C LEU A 331 5.96 15.82 -16.68
N GLN A 332 6.42 15.01 -17.64
CA GLN A 332 7.84 14.90 -17.96
C GLN A 332 8.44 16.25 -18.36
N LYS A 333 7.77 16.99 -19.24
CA LYS A 333 8.25 18.27 -19.78
C LYS A 333 8.16 19.41 -18.77
N ASN A 334 7.06 19.49 -18.00
CA ASN A 334 6.75 20.68 -17.20
C ASN A 334 7.04 20.51 -15.70
N ILE A 335 7.31 19.29 -15.22
CA ILE A 335 7.58 19.02 -13.82
C ILE A 335 8.83 18.16 -13.64
N PHE A 336 8.87 16.92 -14.15
CA PHE A 336 9.96 16.00 -13.82
C PHE A 336 11.32 16.45 -14.36
N ALA A 337 11.42 16.78 -15.64
CA ALA A 337 12.68 17.23 -16.24
C ALA A 337 13.17 18.57 -15.65
N PRO A 338 12.31 19.61 -15.46
CA PRO A 338 12.72 20.85 -14.78
C PRO A 338 13.25 20.65 -13.37
N LEU A 339 12.76 19.64 -12.65
CA LEU A 339 13.20 19.31 -11.29
C LEU A 339 14.29 18.24 -11.23
N ASN A 340 14.79 17.75 -12.36
CA ASN A 340 15.72 16.63 -12.44
C ASN A 340 15.23 15.34 -11.73
N MET A 341 13.91 15.09 -11.76
CA MET A 341 13.30 13.88 -11.22
C MET A 341 13.42 12.71 -12.22
N SER A 342 14.64 12.30 -12.53
CA SER A 342 14.92 11.33 -13.60
C SER A 342 14.49 9.89 -13.29
N ASN A 343 14.07 9.60 -12.07
CA ASN A 343 13.60 8.29 -11.62
C ASN A 343 12.09 8.32 -11.28
N THR A 344 11.37 9.27 -11.86
CA THR A 344 9.92 9.45 -11.73
C THR A 344 9.27 9.33 -13.11
N GLY A 345 8.14 8.64 -13.19
CA GLY A 345 7.42 8.42 -14.45
C GLY A 345 6.06 7.76 -14.21
N ILE A 346 5.42 7.31 -15.30
CA ILE A 346 4.11 6.63 -15.25
C ILE A 346 4.30 5.11 -15.21
N CYS A 347 3.59 4.42 -14.31
CA CYS A 347 3.63 2.96 -14.28
C CYS A 347 3.01 2.40 -15.57
N TYR A 348 3.66 1.39 -16.17
CA TYR A 348 3.17 0.76 -17.39
C TYR A 348 2.97 1.72 -18.59
N GLY A 349 3.75 2.82 -18.66
CA GLY A 349 3.79 3.74 -19.81
C GLY A 349 4.31 3.10 -21.11
N GLU A 350 4.63 3.88 -22.13
CA GLU A 350 5.00 3.37 -23.48
C GLU A 350 6.19 2.38 -23.46
N ASN A 351 7.15 2.59 -22.56
CA ASN A 351 8.32 1.71 -22.40
C ASN A 351 8.07 0.50 -21.49
N ASN A 352 6.89 0.41 -20.87
CA ASN A 352 6.48 -0.64 -19.94
C ASN A 352 7.53 -0.88 -18.81
N GLU A 353 8.25 0.17 -18.40
CA GLU A 353 9.22 0.08 -17.31
C GLU A 353 8.48 -0.16 -15.99
N LEU A 354 8.75 -1.30 -15.38
CA LEU A 354 8.36 -1.61 -14.02
C LEU A 354 9.20 -0.77 -13.05
N TYR A 355 8.60 -0.41 -11.92
CA TYR A 355 9.33 0.09 -10.76
C TYR A 355 10.21 -1.05 -10.18
N ASP A 356 11.21 -0.71 -9.36
CA ASP A 356 12.26 -1.66 -8.96
C ASP A 356 11.81 -2.65 -7.88
N ALA A 357 10.78 -2.30 -7.10
CA ALA A 357 10.26 -3.11 -6.01
C ALA A 357 9.07 -3.94 -6.44
N THR A 358 8.95 -5.20 -6.03
CA THR A 358 7.74 -6.01 -6.26
C THR A 358 6.69 -5.66 -5.21
N PRO A 359 5.39 -5.54 -5.57
CA PRO A 359 4.31 -5.32 -4.61
C PRO A 359 4.06 -6.56 -3.76
N TYR A 360 3.86 -6.34 -2.47
CA TYR A 360 3.43 -7.38 -1.55
C TYR A 360 2.33 -6.90 -0.60
N SER A 361 1.60 -7.86 -0.06
CA SER A 361 0.62 -7.64 1.02
C SER A 361 0.95 -8.52 2.22
N GLY A 362 0.53 -8.07 3.41
CA GLY A 362 0.58 -8.84 4.65
C GLY A 362 1.52 -8.23 5.69
N TYR A 363 1.22 -8.44 6.97
CA TYR A 363 1.98 -7.80 8.06
C TYR A 363 3.27 -8.55 8.39
N LEU A 364 3.22 -9.77 8.95
CA LEU A 364 4.42 -10.59 9.25
C LEU A 364 4.72 -11.63 8.17
N GLU A 365 3.74 -12.00 7.35
CA GLU A 365 3.91 -12.90 6.20
C GLU A 365 3.64 -12.12 4.90
N VAL A 366 4.64 -12.10 4.02
CA VAL A 366 4.63 -11.31 2.80
C VAL A 366 4.12 -12.17 1.64
N VAL A 367 3.08 -11.72 0.96
CA VAL A 367 2.45 -12.41 -0.18
C VAL A 367 2.51 -11.52 -1.43
N PRO A 368 3.04 -12.00 -2.56
CA PRO A 368 3.09 -11.23 -3.80
C PRO A 368 1.70 -10.99 -4.37
N VAL A 369 1.49 -9.82 -4.96
CA VAL A 369 0.19 -9.41 -5.53
C VAL A 369 0.37 -8.92 -6.97
N ASP A 370 -0.67 -9.07 -7.79
CA ASP A 370 -0.72 -8.53 -9.16
C ASP A 370 -1.30 -7.10 -9.12
N ASP A 371 -0.62 -6.16 -9.76
CA ASP A 371 -0.86 -4.72 -9.67
C ASP A 371 -1.19 -4.05 -11.02
N GLU A 372 -1.05 -4.78 -12.14
CA GLU A 372 -1.08 -4.20 -13.50
C GLU A 372 -2.42 -3.53 -13.82
N LEU A 373 -3.53 -4.15 -13.41
CA LEU A 373 -4.88 -3.61 -13.63
C LEU A 373 -5.12 -2.30 -12.90
N VAL A 374 -4.67 -2.19 -11.66
CA VAL A 374 -5.06 -1.08 -10.78
C VAL A 374 -4.25 0.17 -11.05
N LEU A 375 -2.97 0.00 -11.38
CA LEU A 375 -2.08 1.13 -11.65
C LEU A 375 -2.38 1.80 -13.00
N THR A 376 -2.58 1.01 -14.06
CA THR A 376 -2.89 1.55 -15.39
C THR A 376 -4.16 2.41 -15.39
N GLN A 377 -5.20 1.96 -14.69
CA GLN A 377 -6.50 2.65 -14.62
C GLN A 377 -6.52 3.86 -13.68
N ALA A 378 -5.61 3.92 -12.71
CA ALA A 378 -5.57 5.04 -11.76
C ALA A 378 -5.18 6.36 -12.41
N TYR A 379 -4.46 6.33 -13.53
CA TYR A 379 -4.07 7.49 -14.34
C TYR A 379 -3.68 8.72 -13.48
N GLY A 380 -4.26 9.90 -13.74
CA GLY A 380 -4.02 11.13 -12.97
C GLY A 380 -4.35 11.07 -11.47
N ALA A 381 -5.00 10.00 -11.00
CA ALA A 381 -5.29 9.78 -9.59
C ALA A 381 -4.23 8.93 -8.86
N GLY A 382 -3.40 8.14 -9.55
CA GLY A 382 -2.52 7.17 -8.87
C GLY A 382 -1.42 6.46 -9.65
N ASN A 383 -1.15 6.84 -10.90
CA ASN A 383 -0.29 6.08 -11.82
C ASN A 383 1.19 6.54 -11.88
N ILE A 384 1.69 7.30 -10.89
CA ILE A 384 3.12 7.66 -10.85
C ILE A 384 3.93 6.61 -10.08
N TYR A 385 5.14 6.31 -10.54
CA TYR A 385 6.21 5.76 -9.72
C TYR A 385 7.27 6.84 -9.43
N SER A 386 7.97 6.73 -8.30
CA SER A 386 9.05 7.64 -7.93
C SER A 386 10.05 6.98 -6.96
N THR A 387 11.11 7.71 -6.62
CA THR A 387 12.04 7.41 -5.53
C THR A 387 11.88 8.43 -4.40
N ALA A 388 12.42 8.12 -3.21
CA ALA A 388 12.40 9.05 -2.09
C ALA A 388 13.21 10.33 -2.40
N GLU A 389 14.29 10.19 -3.16
CA GLU A 389 15.14 11.32 -3.57
C GLU A 389 14.41 12.26 -4.53
N ASP A 390 13.71 11.73 -5.54
CA ASP A 390 12.94 12.56 -6.47
C ASP A 390 11.76 13.26 -5.77
N LEU A 391 11.09 12.58 -4.84
CA LEU A 391 10.06 13.23 -4.03
C LEU A 391 10.64 14.31 -3.10
N TYR A 392 11.91 14.21 -2.69
CA TYR A 392 12.57 15.30 -1.98
C TYR A 392 12.87 16.48 -2.91
N ARG A 393 13.26 16.25 -4.17
CA ARG A 393 13.37 17.31 -5.20
C ARG A 393 12.04 18.05 -5.36
N TRP A 394 10.96 17.28 -5.48
CA TRP A 394 9.60 17.79 -5.54
C TRP A 394 9.28 18.70 -4.33
N ASP A 395 9.49 18.23 -3.10
CA ASP A 395 9.26 19.02 -1.90
C ASP A 395 10.09 20.32 -1.84
N ARG A 396 11.37 20.26 -2.20
CA ARG A 396 12.23 21.46 -2.23
C ARG A 396 11.75 22.47 -3.26
N ALA A 397 11.30 22.02 -4.43
CA ALA A 397 10.76 22.90 -5.47
C ALA A 397 9.50 23.65 -5.03
N LEU A 398 8.65 23.03 -4.19
CA LEU A 398 7.43 23.64 -3.64
C LEU A 398 7.68 24.80 -2.67
N LYS A 399 8.94 25.14 -2.39
CA LYS A 399 9.36 26.31 -1.61
C LYS A 399 9.92 27.44 -2.48
N THR A 400 9.88 27.27 -3.79
CA THR A 400 10.47 28.18 -4.79
C THR A 400 9.46 28.52 -5.87
N GLU A 401 9.76 29.52 -6.70
CA GLU A 401 8.94 29.85 -7.87
C GLU A 401 9.38 29.12 -9.14
N GLN A 402 10.07 27.98 -9.01
CA GLN A 402 10.64 27.25 -10.15
C GLN A 402 9.56 26.67 -11.08
N LEU A 403 8.42 26.22 -10.53
CA LEU A 403 7.34 25.61 -11.31
C LEU A 403 6.18 26.55 -11.63
N VAL A 404 5.80 27.38 -10.65
CA VAL A 404 4.70 28.35 -10.68
C VAL A 404 5.04 29.47 -9.69
N LYS A 405 4.36 30.62 -9.79
CA LYS A 405 4.58 31.73 -8.87
C LYS A 405 4.13 31.41 -7.46
N LYS A 406 4.63 32.16 -6.47
CA LYS A 406 4.22 32.01 -5.07
C LYS A 406 2.70 32.13 -4.89
N GLU A 407 2.03 33.04 -5.59
CA GLU A 407 0.57 33.20 -5.47
C GLU A 407 -0.19 31.94 -5.94
N THR A 408 0.37 31.20 -6.90
CA THR A 408 -0.20 29.94 -7.37
C THR A 408 0.05 28.80 -6.37
N LEU A 409 1.23 28.75 -5.75
CA LEU A 409 1.51 27.83 -4.64
C LEU A 409 0.60 28.08 -3.44
N ASP A 410 0.39 29.35 -3.08
CA ASP A 410 -0.48 29.74 -1.97
C ASP A 410 -1.93 29.29 -2.24
N LYS A 411 -2.39 29.30 -3.50
CA LYS A 411 -3.68 28.71 -3.89
C LYS A 411 -3.72 27.19 -3.80
N ILE A 412 -2.62 26.50 -4.13
CA ILE A 412 -2.53 25.03 -4.04
C ILE A 412 -2.66 24.59 -2.58
N PHE A 413 -2.01 25.29 -1.66
CA PHE A 413 -1.96 24.96 -0.24
C PHE A 413 -3.01 25.69 0.62
N ALA A 414 -3.97 26.40 0.00
CA ALA A 414 -5.07 26.99 0.73
C ALA A 414 -6.02 25.90 1.26
N GLU A 415 -6.56 26.11 2.45
CA GLU A 415 -7.61 25.27 3.02
C GLU A 415 -8.95 25.54 2.32
N HIS A 416 -9.21 24.84 1.21
CA HIS A 416 -10.41 25.05 0.40
C HIS A 416 -11.65 24.41 1.01
N VAL A 417 -11.51 23.19 1.54
CA VAL A 417 -12.63 22.39 2.05
C VAL A 417 -12.23 21.70 3.35
N ALA A 418 -13.02 21.89 4.41
CA ALA A 418 -12.83 21.18 5.67
C ALA A 418 -13.27 19.72 5.55
N ILE A 419 -12.43 18.78 6.01
CA ILE A 419 -12.75 17.36 6.10
C ILE A 419 -13.26 17.04 7.52
N SER A 420 -12.55 17.55 8.53
CA SER A 420 -12.88 17.42 9.95
C SER A 420 -12.20 18.55 10.74
N ASP A 421 -12.35 18.56 12.07
CA ASP A 421 -11.70 19.58 12.91
C ASP A 421 -10.17 19.53 12.76
N GLY A 422 -9.59 20.68 12.37
CA GLY A 422 -8.15 20.82 12.12
C GLY A 422 -7.61 20.08 10.89
N VAL A 423 -8.48 19.54 10.02
CA VAL A 423 -8.12 18.85 8.78
C VAL A 423 -8.91 19.41 7.59
N SER A 424 -8.17 19.90 6.60
CA SER A 424 -8.71 20.48 5.37
C SER A 424 -8.06 19.82 4.13
N TYR A 425 -8.67 19.99 2.96
CA TYR A 425 -8.11 19.59 1.68
C TYR A 425 -7.77 20.83 0.83
N GLY A 426 -6.56 20.87 0.33
CA GLY A 426 -6.09 21.81 -0.68
C GLY A 426 -6.23 21.24 -2.09
N TYR A 427 -5.43 21.72 -3.05
CA TYR A 427 -5.38 21.12 -4.38
C TYR A 427 -4.37 19.98 -4.42
N GLY A 428 -4.84 18.77 -4.16
CA GLY A 428 -4.04 17.53 -4.20
C GLY A 428 -3.27 17.23 -2.93
N TRP A 429 -3.58 17.93 -1.83
CA TRP A 429 -2.91 17.82 -0.54
C TRP A 429 -3.91 17.84 0.61
N MET A 430 -3.65 17.03 1.63
CA MET A 430 -4.28 17.19 2.95
C MET A 430 -3.49 18.22 3.75
N ILE A 431 -4.21 19.08 4.45
CA ILE A 431 -3.68 20.11 5.33
C ILE A 431 -4.17 19.78 6.74
N THR A 432 -3.25 19.40 7.61
CA THR A 432 -3.52 18.83 8.94
C THR A 432 -2.86 19.68 10.04
N ASP A 433 -3.27 19.47 11.29
CA ASP A 433 -2.82 20.27 12.45
C ASP A 433 -3.00 21.78 12.21
N ASN A 434 -4.17 22.17 11.69
CA ASN A 434 -4.53 23.57 11.42
C ASN A 434 -3.50 24.31 10.56
N GLY A 435 -3.08 23.69 9.46
CA GLY A 435 -2.16 24.31 8.49
C GLY A 435 -0.67 24.02 8.72
N LYS A 436 -0.29 23.39 9.84
CA LYS A 436 1.13 23.17 10.18
C LYS A 436 1.75 22.00 9.45
N GLN A 437 0.93 21.00 9.07
CA GLN A 437 1.38 19.86 8.31
C GLN A 437 0.64 19.80 6.97
N ILE A 438 1.40 19.62 5.89
CA ILE A 438 0.88 19.40 4.55
C ILE A 438 1.36 18.03 4.09
N MET A 439 0.43 17.14 3.76
CA MET A 439 0.76 15.75 3.45
C MET A 439 -0.17 15.13 2.41
N HIS A 440 0.27 14.01 1.85
CA HIS A 440 -0.63 13.09 1.16
C HIS A 440 -0.07 11.68 1.25
N GLY A 441 -0.92 10.74 1.63
CA GLY A 441 -0.62 9.31 1.55
C GLY A 441 -0.95 8.75 0.17
N GLY A 442 -0.34 7.63 -0.18
CA GLY A 442 -0.70 6.87 -1.37
C GLY A 442 -0.80 5.40 -1.03
N ASN A 443 -1.91 4.77 -1.41
CA ASN A 443 -2.06 3.32 -1.37
C ASN A 443 -2.41 2.83 -2.77
N THR A 444 -1.83 1.70 -3.14
CA THR A 444 -2.16 0.93 -4.34
C THR A 444 -1.79 -0.53 -4.07
N PHE A 445 -2.19 -1.46 -4.92
CA PHE A 445 -2.04 -2.90 -4.66
C PHE A 445 -0.58 -3.26 -4.37
N GLY A 446 -0.29 -3.50 -3.08
CA GLY A 446 1.02 -3.86 -2.57
C GLY A 446 2.04 -2.73 -2.38
N PHE A 447 1.63 -1.46 -2.49
CA PHE A 447 2.47 -0.31 -2.16
C PHE A 447 1.75 0.68 -1.25
N THR A 448 2.48 1.17 -0.26
CA THR A 448 2.07 2.33 0.55
C THR A 448 3.14 3.40 0.46
N SER A 449 2.72 4.65 0.43
CA SER A 449 3.62 5.80 0.38
C SER A 449 3.08 6.94 1.22
N ASN A 450 3.98 7.79 1.70
CA ASN A 450 3.64 9.03 2.38
C ASN A 450 4.69 10.09 2.08
N ILE A 451 4.23 11.32 1.91
CA ILE A 451 5.05 12.53 1.98
C ILE A 451 4.39 13.49 2.96
N ALA A 452 5.10 13.83 4.04
CA ALA A 452 4.64 14.75 5.07
C ALA A 452 5.62 15.91 5.25
N ARG A 453 5.09 17.13 5.23
CA ARG A 453 5.84 18.38 5.32
C ARG A 453 5.35 19.17 6.53
N TYR A 454 6.21 19.35 7.53
CA TYR A 454 5.97 20.21 8.67
C TYR A 454 6.53 21.59 8.34
N ILE A 455 5.63 22.55 8.16
CA ILE A 455 5.93 23.81 7.47
C ILE A 455 6.81 24.71 8.34
N ASP A 456 6.48 24.85 9.61
CA ASP A 456 7.19 25.74 10.54
C ASP A 456 8.61 25.25 10.87
N GLU A 457 8.80 23.93 10.94
CA GLU A 457 10.08 23.31 11.31
C GLU A 457 10.96 22.91 10.12
N ASP A 458 10.53 23.19 8.88
CA ASP A 458 11.14 22.70 7.64
C ASP A 458 11.54 21.21 7.73
N LEU A 459 10.63 20.37 8.21
CA LEU A 459 10.83 18.92 8.27
C LEU A 459 10.02 18.24 7.16
N THR A 460 10.70 17.43 6.36
CA THR A 460 10.09 16.58 5.34
C THR A 460 10.41 15.12 5.65
N ILE A 461 9.37 14.30 5.68
CA ILE A 461 9.47 12.85 5.84
C ILE A 461 8.79 12.19 4.63
N ILE A 462 9.53 11.33 3.95
CA ILE A 462 9.08 10.56 2.79
C ILE A 462 9.28 9.08 3.12
N ILE A 463 8.22 8.30 2.99
CA ILE A 463 8.21 6.86 3.24
C ILE A 463 7.60 6.21 2.01
N LEU A 464 8.33 5.29 1.39
CA LEU A 464 7.85 4.46 0.27
C LEU A 464 8.03 3.00 0.68
N THR A 465 6.99 2.18 0.65
CA THR A 465 7.05 0.77 1.04
C THR A 465 6.37 -0.10 -0.01
N ASN A 466 6.98 -1.26 -0.28
CA ASN A 466 6.42 -2.30 -1.13
C ASN A 466 5.62 -3.33 -0.33
N ASN A 467 5.01 -2.86 0.75
CA ASN A 467 3.99 -3.54 1.52
C ASN A 467 2.72 -2.67 1.55
N GLY A 468 1.62 -3.19 1.02
CA GLY A 468 0.34 -2.49 0.93
C GLY A 468 -0.35 -2.33 2.29
N TYR A 469 -1.16 -1.27 2.43
CA TYR A 469 -1.92 -0.96 3.66
C TYR A 469 -1.07 -0.87 4.95
N PHE A 470 0.17 -0.42 4.80
CA PHE A 470 1.09 -0.24 5.92
C PHE A 470 0.74 1.03 6.71
N ASP A 471 0.82 1.02 8.05
CA ASP A 471 0.62 2.23 8.86
C ASP A 471 1.83 3.16 8.77
N VAL A 472 1.83 3.99 7.72
CA VAL A 472 2.85 5.02 7.48
C VAL A 472 2.62 6.27 8.33
N SER A 473 1.44 6.44 8.92
CA SER A 473 1.10 7.61 9.74
C SER A 473 1.83 7.56 11.08
N SER A 474 1.70 6.45 11.82
CA SER A 474 2.40 6.25 13.09
C SER A 474 3.92 6.23 12.92
N LEU A 475 4.40 5.70 11.80
CA LEU A 475 5.82 5.76 11.44
C LEU A 475 6.28 7.21 11.20
N THR A 476 5.51 8.00 10.45
CA THR A 476 5.80 9.42 10.20
C THR A 476 5.88 10.20 11.50
N GLU A 477 4.92 10.01 12.41
CA GLU A 477 4.91 10.67 13.70
C GLU A 477 6.13 10.27 14.54
N SER A 478 6.46 8.98 14.60
CA SER A 478 7.64 8.50 15.35
C SER A 478 8.95 9.10 14.83
N LEU A 479 9.12 9.16 13.50
CA LEU A 479 10.29 9.79 12.89
C LEU A 479 10.33 11.30 13.17
N ALA A 480 9.19 11.98 13.15
CA ALA A 480 9.10 13.39 13.53
C ALA A 480 9.44 13.60 15.01
N ASN A 481 8.96 12.74 15.90
CA ASN A 481 9.26 12.79 17.33
C ASN A 481 10.76 12.64 17.61
N ILE A 482 11.46 11.75 16.91
CA ILE A 482 12.93 11.63 17.00
C ILE A 482 13.59 12.97 16.62
N VAL A 483 13.22 13.55 15.48
CA VAL A 483 13.81 14.81 14.99
C VAL A 483 13.48 16.00 15.91
N PHE A 484 12.29 16.02 16.50
CA PHE A 484 11.84 17.02 17.45
C PHE A 484 12.30 16.75 18.89
N LYS A 485 13.03 15.65 19.13
CA LYS A 485 13.50 15.23 20.46
C LYS A 485 12.36 15.08 21.48
N LYS A 486 11.21 14.60 21.00
CA LYS A 486 10.07 14.17 21.82
C LYS A 486 10.24 12.70 22.19
N ASP A 487 9.44 12.23 23.15
CA ASP A 487 9.45 10.82 23.54
C ASP A 487 9.00 9.92 22.39
N TYR A 488 9.70 8.81 22.20
CA TYR A 488 9.36 7.76 21.24
C TYR A 488 9.75 6.39 21.80
N LYS A 489 9.12 5.33 21.31
CA LYS A 489 9.44 3.95 21.69
C LYS A 489 10.11 3.23 20.54
N ILE A 490 11.19 2.51 20.82
CA ILE A 490 11.81 1.63 19.83
C ILE A 490 10.84 0.47 19.55
N PRO A 491 10.57 0.13 18.29
CA PRO A 491 9.75 -1.00 17.92
C PRO A 491 10.31 -2.32 18.49
N GLU A 492 9.45 -3.18 19.02
CA GLU A 492 9.82 -4.46 19.63
C GLU A 492 9.07 -5.63 18.97
N ALA A 493 9.67 -6.83 19.01
CA ALA A 493 9.02 -8.03 18.48
C ALA A 493 7.73 -8.33 19.25
N LYS A 494 6.60 -8.47 18.54
CA LYS A 494 5.42 -9.16 19.08
C LYS A 494 5.84 -10.59 19.45
N LYS A 495 5.67 -10.98 20.72
CA LYS A 495 6.07 -12.29 21.23
C LYS A 495 4.83 -13.15 21.45
N GLU A 496 4.72 -14.22 20.66
CA GLU A 496 3.74 -15.26 20.95
C GLU A 496 4.11 -15.98 22.25
N ILE A 497 3.18 -16.05 23.18
CA ILE A 497 3.33 -16.81 24.42
C ILE A 497 2.55 -18.13 24.33
N LYS A 498 2.97 -19.13 25.12
CA LYS A 498 2.14 -20.31 25.31
C LYS A 498 1.09 -20.00 26.38
N ILE A 499 -0.17 -20.21 26.06
CA ILE A 499 -1.25 -20.17 27.05
C ILE A 499 -1.34 -21.53 27.73
N ASP A 500 -1.08 -21.56 29.04
CA ASP A 500 -1.06 -22.80 29.82
C ASP A 500 -2.48 -23.35 30.08
N ASN A 501 -3.46 -22.45 30.24
CA ASN A 501 -4.86 -22.82 30.42
C ASN A 501 -5.72 -22.42 29.20
N LEU A 502 -5.93 -23.35 28.28
CA LEU A 502 -6.71 -23.12 27.06
C LEU A 502 -8.23 -22.98 27.29
N GLU A 503 -8.73 -23.28 28.50
CA GLU A 503 -10.11 -22.94 28.88
C GLU A 503 -10.34 -21.43 28.93
N LEU A 504 -9.26 -20.64 29.09
CA LEU A 504 -9.33 -19.18 29.02
C LEU A 504 -9.91 -18.69 27.69
N TYR A 505 -9.65 -19.42 26.60
CA TYR A 505 -10.17 -19.04 25.28
C TYR A 505 -11.69 -19.13 25.21
N ASP A 506 -12.32 -20.02 25.97
CA ASP A 506 -13.77 -20.15 25.99
C ASP A 506 -14.44 -18.89 26.58
N ASN A 507 -13.73 -18.14 27.44
CA ASN A 507 -14.21 -16.86 27.96
C ASN A 507 -14.20 -15.74 26.90
N TYR A 508 -13.32 -15.85 25.90
CA TYR A 508 -13.16 -14.86 24.83
C TYR A 508 -14.08 -15.09 23.65
N VAL A 509 -14.52 -16.34 23.43
CA VAL A 509 -15.46 -16.69 22.36
C VAL A 509 -16.76 -15.90 22.51
N GLY A 510 -17.19 -15.28 21.43
CA GLY A 510 -18.40 -14.47 21.41
C GLY A 510 -18.37 -13.42 20.31
N LYS A 511 -19.45 -12.63 20.26
CA LYS A 511 -19.67 -11.59 19.29
C LYS A 511 -19.48 -10.22 19.95
N TYR A 512 -18.73 -9.35 19.30
CA TYR A 512 -18.39 -8.02 19.83
C TYR A 512 -18.83 -6.96 18.83
N GLU A 513 -19.60 -5.97 19.30
CA GLU A 513 -20.11 -4.88 18.49
C GLU A 513 -18.96 -4.07 17.90
N PHE A 514 -18.99 -3.89 16.58
CA PHE A 514 -18.04 -3.09 15.82
C PHE A 514 -18.80 -2.00 15.05
N LEU A 515 -18.07 -1.14 14.35
CA LEU A 515 -18.64 0.06 13.72
C LEU A 515 -19.80 -0.26 12.77
N ASN A 516 -20.81 0.63 12.77
CA ASN A 516 -21.94 0.63 11.83
C ASN A 516 -22.75 -0.68 11.80
N GLY A 517 -22.93 -1.35 12.94
CA GLY A 517 -23.69 -2.59 13.03
C GLY A 517 -22.95 -3.82 12.49
N ALA A 518 -21.65 -3.69 12.21
CA ALA A 518 -20.75 -4.81 12.02
C ALA A 518 -20.35 -5.40 13.38
N TYR A 519 -19.75 -6.57 13.35
CA TYR A 519 -19.26 -7.28 14.53
C TYR A 519 -17.89 -7.88 14.29
N ILE A 520 -17.19 -8.14 15.40
CA ILE A 520 -16.02 -9.01 15.45
C ILE A 520 -16.45 -10.29 16.17
N ASP A 521 -16.46 -11.39 15.44
CA ASP A 521 -16.71 -12.72 15.99
C ASP A 521 -15.37 -13.35 16.39
N ILE A 522 -15.27 -13.75 17.67
CA ILE A 522 -14.11 -14.48 18.20
C ILE A 522 -14.47 -15.96 18.24
N ILE A 523 -13.76 -16.75 17.44
CA ILE A 523 -14.06 -18.16 17.18
C ILE A 523 -12.90 -19.01 17.70
N LYS A 524 -13.21 -20.05 18.49
CA LYS A 524 -12.24 -21.06 18.90
C LYS A 524 -12.32 -22.28 17.99
N LYS A 525 -11.20 -22.61 17.32
CA LYS A 525 -11.07 -23.81 16.48
C LYS A 525 -9.71 -24.45 16.68
N ASP A 526 -9.69 -25.78 16.89
CA ASP A 526 -8.45 -26.56 17.07
C ASP A 526 -7.49 -25.95 18.12
N ASN A 527 -8.04 -25.49 19.25
CA ASN A 527 -7.33 -24.80 20.34
C ASN A 527 -6.63 -23.49 19.96
N LYS A 528 -7.09 -22.84 18.89
CA LYS A 528 -6.65 -21.51 18.44
C LYS A 528 -7.84 -20.56 18.43
N LEU A 529 -7.55 -19.27 18.55
CA LEU A 529 -8.54 -18.22 18.37
C LEU A 529 -8.44 -17.62 16.97
N PHE A 530 -9.58 -17.31 16.39
CA PHE A 530 -9.74 -16.61 15.14
C PHE A 530 -10.63 -15.39 15.39
N ALA A 531 -10.32 -14.28 14.73
CA ALA A 531 -11.19 -13.12 14.68
C ALA A 531 -11.78 -13.01 13.27
N GLN A 532 -13.06 -12.69 13.18
CA GLN A 532 -13.75 -12.45 11.92
C GLN A 532 -14.53 -11.15 12.02
N VAL A 533 -14.18 -10.18 11.18
CA VAL A 533 -15.03 -8.99 10.99
C VAL A 533 -16.16 -9.37 10.04
N THR A 534 -17.38 -8.88 10.32
CA THR A 534 -18.54 -9.07 9.44
C THR A 534 -18.21 -8.83 7.96
N GLY A 535 -18.54 -9.81 7.11
CA GLY A 535 -18.28 -9.75 5.66
C GLY A 535 -16.84 -10.03 5.23
N GLN A 536 -15.94 -10.35 6.16
CA GLN A 536 -14.54 -10.68 5.88
C GLN A 536 -14.23 -12.14 6.22
N ASP A 537 -13.11 -12.64 5.67
CA ASP A 537 -12.56 -13.93 6.05
C ASP A 537 -11.98 -13.90 7.47
N ALA A 538 -12.15 -14.99 8.22
CA ALA A 538 -11.57 -15.12 9.55
C ALA A 538 -10.04 -15.26 9.50
N PHE A 539 -9.33 -14.63 10.43
CA PHE A 539 -7.87 -14.73 10.58
C PHE A 539 -7.48 -15.21 11.98
N GLU A 540 -6.40 -16.00 12.07
CA GLU A 540 -5.89 -16.50 13.36
C GLU A 540 -5.28 -15.35 14.19
N ILE A 541 -5.59 -15.33 15.48
CA ILE A 541 -4.99 -14.40 16.46
C ILE A 541 -4.13 -15.17 17.47
N PHE A 542 -2.94 -14.64 17.71
CA PHE A 542 -1.89 -15.29 18.50
C PHE A 542 -1.72 -14.58 19.85
N PRO A 543 -1.62 -15.30 20.96
CA PRO A 543 -1.53 -14.70 22.30
C PRO A 543 -0.19 -13.98 22.49
N GLU A 544 -0.25 -12.70 22.87
CA GLU A 544 0.87 -11.89 23.36
C GLU A 544 0.92 -11.87 24.90
N SER A 545 -0.26 -11.93 25.52
CA SER A 545 -0.47 -12.11 26.96
C SER A 545 -1.69 -13.00 27.18
N ASN A 546 -2.12 -13.20 28.43
CA ASN A 546 -3.35 -13.94 28.70
C ASN A 546 -4.58 -13.30 28.05
N ASN A 547 -4.62 -11.96 27.94
CA ASN A 547 -5.77 -11.21 27.45
C ASN A 547 -5.49 -10.38 26.20
N LYS A 548 -4.25 -10.36 25.68
CA LYS A 548 -3.88 -9.63 24.47
C LYS A 548 -3.40 -10.59 23.39
N PHE A 549 -3.87 -10.37 22.17
CA PHE A 549 -3.61 -11.19 21.00
C PHE A 549 -3.22 -10.29 19.82
N PHE A 550 -2.51 -10.85 18.84
CA PHE A 550 -2.13 -10.15 17.61
C PHE A 550 -2.32 -11.04 16.38
N ALA A 551 -2.62 -10.45 15.24
CA ALA A 551 -2.64 -11.15 13.97
C ALA A 551 -1.23 -11.19 13.34
N LYS A 552 -0.89 -12.29 12.67
CA LYS A 552 0.35 -12.38 11.87
C LYS A 552 0.17 -11.90 10.44
N VAL A 553 -1.06 -11.97 9.90
CA VAL A 553 -1.35 -11.66 8.50
C VAL A 553 -1.71 -10.19 8.27
N ILE A 554 -2.21 -9.50 9.29
CA ILE A 554 -2.57 -8.07 9.27
C ILE A 554 -2.01 -7.37 10.51
N ASP A 555 -1.77 -6.06 10.46
CA ASP A 555 -1.35 -5.31 11.65
C ASP A 555 -2.56 -5.00 12.53
N ALA A 556 -3.01 -6.04 13.23
CA ALA A 556 -4.11 -5.96 14.16
C ALA A 556 -3.73 -6.58 15.50
N SER A 557 -4.27 -6.00 16.58
CA SER A 557 -4.21 -6.55 17.92
C SER A 557 -5.60 -6.53 18.57
N ILE A 558 -5.84 -7.49 19.46
CA ILE A 558 -7.09 -7.61 20.22
C ILE A 558 -6.71 -7.72 21.68
N GLU A 559 -7.20 -6.81 22.51
CA GLU A 559 -7.08 -6.90 23.97
C GLU A 559 -8.45 -7.07 24.62
N PHE A 560 -8.69 -8.22 25.25
CA PHE A 560 -9.89 -8.48 26.02
C PHE A 560 -9.84 -7.76 27.37
N LYS A 561 -10.92 -7.08 27.72
CA LYS A 561 -11.12 -6.46 29.04
C LYS A 561 -12.20 -7.19 29.80
N THR A 562 -11.96 -7.36 31.10
CA THR A 562 -12.87 -8.04 32.03
C THR A 562 -13.38 -7.09 33.09
N ASN A 563 -14.58 -7.34 33.59
CA ASN A 563 -15.10 -6.68 34.78
C ASN A 563 -14.48 -7.23 36.09
N ASP A 564 -14.89 -6.69 37.24
CA ASP A 564 -14.41 -7.11 38.57
C ASP A 564 -14.72 -8.58 38.92
N ARG A 565 -15.64 -9.22 38.18
CA ARG A 565 -15.99 -10.64 38.33
C ARG A 565 -15.18 -11.55 37.42
N GLY A 566 -14.31 -11.00 36.58
CA GLY A 566 -13.51 -11.73 35.61
C GLY A 566 -14.25 -12.09 34.31
N GLU A 567 -15.46 -11.54 34.10
CA GLU A 567 -16.24 -11.76 32.88
C GLU A 567 -15.75 -10.79 31.80
N VAL A 568 -15.52 -11.29 30.58
CA VAL A 568 -15.10 -10.48 29.43
C VAL A 568 -16.28 -9.63 28.97
N THR A 569 -16.15 -8.31 29.03
CA THR A 569 -17.21 -7.34 28.70
C THR A 569 -16.98 -6.61 27.38
N GLU A 570 -15.73 -6.51 26.95
CA GLU A 570 -15.35 -5.81 25.73
C GLU A 570 -14.01 -6.35 25.23
N LEU A 571 -13.75 -6.14 23.94
CA LEU A 571 -12.42 -6.24 23.37
C LEU A 571 -12.03 -4.88 22.80
N ILE A 572 -10.76 -4.54 22.93
CA ILE A 572 -10.14 -3.42 22.24
C ILE A 572 -9.50 -3.98 20.98
N PHE A 573 -10.05 -3.62 19.82
CA PHE A 573 -9.48 -3.97 18.53
C PHE A 573 -8.62 -2.81 18.03
N GLU A 574 -7.33 -3.05 17.85
CA GLU A 574 -6.39 -2.10 17.27
C GLU A 574 -6.06 -2.57 15.86
N GLN A 575 -6.19 -1.71 14.85
CA GLN A 575 -5.82 -2.02 13.47
C GLN A 575 -5.30 -0.78 12.75
N ILE A 576 -4.10 -0.87 12.15
CA ILE A 576 -3.45 0.22 11.39
C ILE A 576 -3.43 1.52 12.22
N GLY A 577 -3.01 1.40 13.49
CA GLY A 577 -2.89 2.53 14.43
C GLY A 577 -4.21 3.09 14.97
N MET A 578 -5.38 2.56 14.56
CA MET A 578 -6.68 2.96 15.10
C MET A 578 -7.14 2.00 16.20
N GLU A 579 -7.74 2.54 17.26
CA GLU A 579 -8.29 1.76 18.38
C GLU A 579 -9.83 1.79 18.37
N PHE A 580 -10.45 0.61 18.51
CA PHE A 580 -11.90 0.43 18.56
C PHE A 580 -12.31 -0.34 19.80
N ILE A 581 -13.16 0.27 20.63
CA ILE A 581 -13.76 -0.41 21.79
C ILE A 581 -14.99 -1.18 21.31
N CYS A 582 -14.91 -2.51 21.36
CA CYS A 582 -15.93 -3.41 20.85
C CYS A 582 -16.61 -4.14 22.02
N LYS A 583 -17.86 -3.77 22.32
CA LYS A 583 -18.58 -4.33 23.47
C LYS A 583 -19.06 -5.74 23.18
N ARG A 584 -18.93 -6.65 24.15
CA ARG A 584 -19.47 -8.00 24.02
C ARG A 584 -21.00 -7.93 23.98
N VAL A 585 -21.58 -8.64 23.03
CA VAL A 585 -23.03 -8.79 22.91
C VAL A 585 -23.42 -10.10 23.58
N GLU A 586 -24.45 -10.08 24.44
CA GLU A 586 -25.05 -11.32 24.96
C GLU A 586 -25.68 -12.10 23.81
N ASP A 587 -25.69 -13.43 23.91
CA ASP A 587 -26.22 -14.35 22.89
C ASP A 587 -27.50 -13.77 22.26
N ILE A 588 -27.37 -13.21 21.06
CA ILE A 588 -28.52 -12.86 20.23
C ILE A 588 -29.14 -14.22 19.94
N GLU A 589 -30.36 -14.47 20.43
CA GLU A 589 -31.08 -15.72 20.17
C GLU A 589 -30.86 -16.09 18.70
N GLU A 590 -30.25 -17.27 18.49
CA GLU A 590 -29.90 -17.73 17.16
C GLU A 590 -31.19 -17.73 16.33
N GLN A 591 -31.28 -16.82 15.37
CA GLN A 591 -32.51 -16.59 14.65
C GLN A 591 -32.73 -17.80 13.75
N ILE A 592 -33.70 -18.64 14.14
CA ILE A 592 -33.95 -19.91 13.45
C ILE A 592 -34.60 -19.60 12.11
N GLU A 593 -33.86 -19.88 11.04
CA GLU A 593 -34.40 -19.87 9.70
C GLU A 593 -35.48 -20.94 9.55
N VAL A 594 -36.65 -20.55 9.07
CA VAL A 594 -37.76 -21.46 8.79
C VAL A 594 -37.99 -21.59 7.29
N THR A 595 -38.45 -22.74 6.82
CA THR A 595 -38.78 -22.90 5.40
C THR A 595 -40.15 -22.28 5.12
N VAL A 596 -40.21 -21.34 4.17
CA VAL A 596 -41.46 -20.75 3.61
C VAL A 596 -41.57 -21.05 2.11
N ASP A 597 -42.78 -21.01 1.54
CA ASP A 597 -42.97 -21.17 0.09
C ASP A 597 -42.41 -19.94 -0.64
N PRO A 598 -41.38 -20.05 -1.50
CA PRO A 598 -40.75 -18.90 -2.16
C PRO A 598 -41.70 -18.03 -2.99
N LYS A 599 -42.90 -18.54 -3.34
CA LYS A 599 -43.93 -17.75 -4.01
C LYS A 599 -44.34 -16.50 -3.22
N ILE A 600 -44.21 -16.53 -1.90
CA ILE A 600 -44.58 -15.39 -1.05
C ILE A 600 -43.66 -14.18 -1.29
N TYR A 601 -42.42 -14.39 -1.75
CA TYR A 601 -41.44 -13.32 -1.94
C TYR A 601 -41.88 -12.32 -3.02
N GLU A 602 -42.58 -12.79 -4.05
CA GLU A 602 -43.14 -11.93 -5.11
C GLU A 602 -44.12 -10.89 -4.56
N GLU A 603 -44.79 -11.18 -3.45
CA GLU A 603 -45.71 -10.24 -2.80
C GLU A 603 -44.96 -9.12 -2.05
N TYR A 604 -43.72 -9.40 -1.65
CA TYR A 604 -42.84 -8.47 -0.92
C TYR A 604 -42.00 -7.58 -1.84
N VAL A 605 -41.75 -7.99 -3.09
CA VAL A 605 -41.01 -7.18 -4.07
C VAL A 605 -41.61 -5.79 -4.19
N GLY A 606 -40.75 -4.76 -4.15
CA GLY A 606 -41.16 -3.37 -4.25
C GLY A 606 -40.18 -2.40 -3.61
N GLU A 607 -40.53 -1.11 -3.67
CA GLU A 607 -39.78 -0.03 -3.02
C GLU A 607 -40.55 0.46 -1.80
N TYR A 608 -39.89 0.57 -0.65
CA TYR A 608 -40.49 0.96 0.62
C TYR A 608 -39.80 2.21 1.16
N LYS A 609 -40.58 3.28 1.34
CA LYS A 609 -40.07 4.58 1.79
C LYS A 609 -40.03 4.63 3.32
N LEU A 610 -38.82 4.72 3.87
CA LEU A 610 -38.56 4.84 5.30
C LEU A 610 -38.72 6.31 5.75
N ILE A 611 -37.93 7.20 5.14
CA ILE A 611 -37.97 8.66 5.33
C ILE A 611 -37.69 9.35 3.98
N PRO A 612 -37.91 10.68 3.83
CA PRO A 612 -37.57 11.37 2.58
C PRO A 612 -36.12 11.13 2.17
N GLY A 613 -35.90 10.60 0.96
CA GLY A 613 -34.57 10.29 0.42
C GLY A 613 -34.00 8.93 0.82
N VAL A 614 -34.68 8.15 1.68
CA VAL A 614 -34.22 6.82 2.11
C VAL A 614 -35.31 5.78 1.85
N ILE A 615 -35.00 4.83 0.98
CA ILE A 615 -35.85 3.69 0.63
C ILE A 615 -35.15 2.36 0.92
N ILE A 616 -35.98 1.33 1.13
CA ILE A 616 -35.60 -0.09 1.16
C ILE A 616 -36.17 -0.73 -0.10
N ILE A 617 -35.32 -1.35 -0.91
CA ILE A 617 -35.71 -2.08 -2.13
C ILE A 617 -35.70 -3.57 -1.80
N ILE A 618 -36.82 -4.25 -2.07
CA ILE A 618 -36.93 -5.69 -1.91
C ILE A 618 -36.94 -6.35 -3.28
N THR A 619 -36.02 -7.29 -3.49
CA THR A 619 -35.87 -8.05 -4.74
C THR A 619 -35.81 -9.55 -4.47
N THR A 620 -35.99 -10.36 -5.51
CA THR A 620 -35.91 -11.82 -5.45
C THR A 620 -35.04 -12.35 -6.60
N GLU A 621 -34.19 -13.34 -6.32
CA GLU A 621 -33.34 -14.03 -7.30
C GLU A 621 -33.18 -15.50 -6.87
N ASP A 622 -33.36 -16.46 -7.78
CA ASP A 622 -33.16 -17.89 -7.52
C ASP A 622 -33.87 -18.49 -6.28
N ASN A 623 -35.08 -18.01 -5.95
CA ASN A 623 -35.84 -18.34 -4.72
C ASN A 623 -35.22 -17.80 -3.43
N HIS A 624 -34.40 -16.76 -3.51
CA HIS A 624 -33.87 -16.00 -2.39
C HIS A 624 -34.43 -14.58 -2.42
N ILE A 625 -34.62 -13.97 -1.25
CA ILE A 625 -35.15 -12.61 -1.10
C ILE A 625 -34.04 -11.71 -0.55
N TYR A 626 -33.93 -10.51 -1.11
CA TYR A 626 -32.89 -9.55 -0.79
C TYR A 626 -33.51 -8.22 -0.39
N ALA A 627 -32.88 -7.54 0.56
CA ALA A 627 -33.22 -6.19 0.95
C ALA A 627 -32.01 -5.26 0.77
N GLN A 628 -32.26 -4.09 0.19
CA GLN A 628 -31.24 -3.07 -0.06
C GLN A 628 -31.70 -1.72 0.49
N LEU A 629 -30.99 -1.20 1.49
CA LEU A 629 -31.19 0.17 1.96
C LEU A 629 -30.42 1.15 1.05
N THR A 630 -30.95 2.37 0.91
CA THR A 630 -30.30 3.42 0.11
C THR A 630 -28.85 3.65 0.55
N GLY A 631 -27.92 3.54 -0.40
CA GLY A 631 -26.47 3.71 -0.13
C GLY A 631 -25.77 2.46 0.43
N GLN A 632 -26.47 1.33 0.57
CA GLN A 632 -25.91 0.05 1.03
C GLN A 632 -25.97 -1.03 -0.06
N ASP A 633 -25.16 -2.08 0.12
CA ASP A 633 -25.28 -3.32 -0.66
C ASP A 633 -26.63 -4.00 -0.40
N ALA A 634 -27.11 -4.77 -1.38
CA ALA A 634 -28.23 -5.66 -1.19
C ALA A 634 -27.77 -6.89 -0.40
N PHE A 635 -28.50 -7.23 0.65
CA PHE A 635 -28.23 -8.40 1.47
C PHE A 635 -29.40 -9.36 1.44
N GLU A 636 -29.09 -10.65 1.41
CA GLU A 636 -30.09 -11.70 1.54
C GLU A 636 -30.72 -11.63 2.93
N ILE A 637 -32.06 -11.72 3.00
CA ILE A 637 -32.81 -11.82 4.23
C ILE A 637 -33.43 -13.21 4.34
N PHE A 638 -33.39 -13.77 5.53
CA PHE A 638 -33.76 -15.15 5.80
C PHE A 638 -35.08 -15.19 6.58
N PRO A 639 -36.01 -16.08 6.23
CA PRO A 639 -37.33 -16.17 6.87
C PRO A 639 -37.25 -16.64 8.33
N MET A 640 -37.89 -15.90 9.24
CA MET A 640 -38.25 -16.35 10.60
C MET A 640 -39.70 -16.82 10.67
N SER A 641 -40.56 -16.27 9.81
CA SER A 641 -41.95 -16.67 9.59
C SER A 641 -42.37 -16.28 8.17
N GLU A 642 -43.65 -16.40 7.81
CA GLU A 642 -44.14 -15.90 6.52
C GLU A 642 -43.92 -14.39 6.36
N SER A 643 -44.02 -13.61 7.44
CA SER A 643 -43.94 -12.13 7.42
C SER A 643 -42.69 -11.54 8.05
N GLU A 644 -41.91 -12.30 8.81
CA GLU A 644 -40.72 -11.81 9.51
C GLU A 644 -39.46 -12.43 8.94
N TYR A 645 -38.45 -11.59 8.71
CA TYR A 645 -37.18 -11.94 8.07
C TYR A 645 -36.01 -11.29 8.82
N PHE A 646 -34.82 -11.88 8.69
CA PHE A 646 -33.63 -11.38 9.35
C PHE A 646 -32.40 -11.38 8.46
N TYR A 647 -31.43 -10.52 8.79
CA TYR A 647 -30.15 -10.48 8.11
C TYR A 647 -29.15 -11.39 8.82
N LYS A 648 -28.34 -12.15 8.06
CA LYS A 648 -27.19 -12.88 8.62
C LYS A 648 -25.95 -12.00 8.77
N VAL A 649 -25.91 -10.86 8.07
CA VAL A 649 -24.75 -9.96 8.01
C VAL A 649 -24.83 -8.77 8.95
N VAL A 650 -26.02 -8.39 9.44
CA VAL A 650 -26.23 -7.28 10.37
C VAL A 650 -27.32 -7.67 11.36
N ASP A 651 -27.30 -7.15 12.59
CA ASP A 651 -28.38 -7.40 13.56
C ASP A 651 -29.59 -6.51 13.25
N ALA A 652 -30.35 -6.94 12.26
CA ALA A 652 -31.59 -6.30 11.86
C ALA A 652 -32.64 -7.34 11.46
N LYS A 653 -33.91 -6.94 11.55
CA LYS A 653 -35.06 -7.72 11.07
C LYS A 653 -35.98 -6.86 10.21
N ILE A 654 -36.71 -7.51 9.33
CA ILE A 654 -37.79 -6.90 8.56
C ILE A 654 -39.09 -7.63 8.87
N THR A 655 -40.13 -6.88 9.20
CA THR A 655 -41.50 -7.38 9.30
C THR A 655 -42.34 -6.79 8.18
N PHE A 656 -42.91 -7.63 7.32
CA PHE A 656 -43.84 -7.20 6.28
C PHE A 656 -45.27 -7.12 6.82
N GLU A 657 -45.92 -5.97 6.62
CA GLU A 657 -47.28 -5.73 7.10
C GLU A 657 -48.28 -5.72 5.95
N ARG A 658 -49.44 -6.35 6.20
CA ARG A 658 -50.54 -6.47 5.25
C ARG A 658 -51.75 -5.63 5.69
N ASP A 659 -52.49 -5.11 4.71
CA ASP A 659 -53.77 -4.43 4.95
C ASP A 659 -54.93 -5.42 5.17
N GLU A 660 -56.13 -4.91 5.43
CA GLU A 660 -57.35 -5.71 5.63
C GLU A 660 -57.74 -6.57 4.41
N ASN A 661 -57.19 -6.27 3.22
CA ASN A 661 -57.41 -7.02 1.98
C ASN A 661 -56.29 -8.04 1.70
N GLY A 662 -55.28 -8.13 2.58
CA GLY A 662 -54.15 -9.04 2.47
C GLY A 662 -52.97 -8.52 1.63
N ASN A 663 -53.01 -7.27 1.15
CA ASN A 663 -51.92 -6.69 0.36
C ASN A 663 -50.80 -6.19 1.26
N VAL A 664 -49.55 -6.44 0.89
CA VAL A 664 -48.38 -5.90 1.60
C VAL A 664 -48.33 -4.39 1.35
N THR A 665 -48.48 -3.60 2.41
CA THR A 665 -48.54 -2.12 2.32
C THR A 665 -47.39 -1.44 3.02
N ASN A 666 -46.78 -2.07 4.03
CA ASN A 666 -45.61 -1.56 4.72
C ASN A 666 -44.60 -2.68 4.99
N LEU A 667 -43.40 -2.27 5.35
CA LEU A 667 -42.46 -3.09 6.11
C LEU A 667 -41.94 -2.30 7.29
N VAL A 668 -41.57 -2.97 8.38
CA VAL A 668 -40.91 -2.36 9.55
C VAL A 668 -39.49 -2.89 9.61
N LEU A 669 -38.51 -1.98 9.58
CA LEU A 669 -37.11 -2.30 9.84
C LEU A 669 -36.86 -2.22 11.36
N HIS A 670 -36.51 -3.35 11.96
CA HIS A 670 -36.09 -3.44 13.35
C HIS A 670 -34.57 -3.43 13.39
N GLN A 671 -33.96 -2.35 13.86
CA GLN A 671 -32.50 -2.22 13.94
C GLN A 671 -32.10 -1.32 15.11
N ASN A 672 -31.04 -1.69 15.85
CA ASN A 672 -30.53 -0.94 17.00
C ASN A 672 -31.60 -0.64 18.07
N GLY A 673 -32.54 -1.57 18.28
CA GLY A 673 -33.64 -1.41 19.23
C GLY A 673 -34.70 -0.38 18.81
N GLN A 674 -34.69 0.06 17.54
CA GLN A 674 -35.70 0.94 16.97
C GLN A 674 -36.54 0.22 15.92
N ASP A 675 -37.84 0.55 15.91
CA ASP A 675 -38.79 0.12 14.89
C ASP A 675 -39.01 1.27 13.91
N MET A 676 -38.59 1.09 12.67
CA MET A 676 -38.66 2.10 11.62
C MET A 676 -39.64 1.65 10.53
N PRO A 677 -40.88 2.16 10.52
CA PRO A 677 -41.86 1.80 9.51
C PRO A 677 -41.52 2.42 8.15
N ALA A 678 -41.67 1.64 7.09
CA ALA A 678 -41.49 2.05 5.70
C ALA A 678 -42.73 1.70 4.87
N THR A 679 -43.28 2.69 4.17
CA THR A 679 -44.49 2.52 3.36
C THR A 679 -44.13 2.06 1.95
N LYS A 680 -44.81 1.03 1.43
CA LYS A 680 -44.63 0.58 0.05
C LYS A 680 -45.09 1.67 -0.92
N ILE A 681 -44.18 2.11 -1.80
CA ILE A 681 -44.41 3.17 -2.80
C ILE A 681 -44.43 2.64 -4.22
N LYS A 682 -43.99 1.41 -4.45
CA LYS A 682 -43.94 0.77 -5.77
C LYS A 682 -44.03 -0.74 -5.67
#